data_AF-A0AAE7JBU5-F1
#
_entry.id   AF-A0AAE7JBU5-F1
#
_cell.length_a   1.000
_cell.length_b   1.000
_cell.length_c   1.000
_cell.angle_alpha   90.00
_cell.angle_beta   90.00
_cell.angle_gamma   90.00
#
_symmetry.space_group_name_H-M   'P 1'
#
loop_
_entity.id
_entity.type
_entity.pdbx_description
1 polymer ?
#
loop_
_entity_poly.entity_id
_entity_poly.type
_entity_poly.pdbx_seq_one_letter_code
_entity_poly.pdbx_strand_id
1 'polypeptide(L)'
;MSTIAWPEDYVTSDGSGLNTTALLSDFKSSTGLGDLTENERKIFDATLEATIWSYPLNETHRLFSLNTISEAPRNRLFKPDYITSWLNKNSTPAPDASVYYMTAWLDLNRIDGRDHGEQVLQLPANPDGLYYILAVLDSYINTNGSLGPRTAAEINSTSPQYILLAGPDSPHYKGSHTTVTIAGSKLNILRIDTPRAWITARFATNTLDAEAMAATRAFINGSRSEPGSGFQITTLKDFKSTGTVPHRRPKHEPNEGIRVEVARDLYGSTPQRAEHYFKQVSEALTLNPIPDTRTNSFQPPAYQVWIHNQNSVQDQQKNPNTIYQPPSALSSRRKNDLNERFAAIGLNLEEGFQQPANWTTQERQIFQESYRFALNFLQKATDDASKGIPLLHHGWHITNNHIGVYPNTWKSWLVRAGAAVEGGAANIPNDAVYPTTQRDSDGLQLTSTYNYRITLPATANQQSIAAYAPAQGFWSFTIYQPNPGNAYQPFLIENAIQNTAYTPIDETATLTADGRIKTSKPPNWNDSTALGTALLTGKEKPSIEGMEKDTIYYVYSAEEVGNSILLKLASDYQPTYSNGIPVGGEGSPTQPVSLKGSAGSTLSFGWINPVAQLGSSQLPGETNATTTLATESDGSINLLLSNLAPDTNRQNWLPTPLVTNAGSGHPRKAHEFEVMARYYWPTEGDPSILDKKHSPGFYKPPAIERLGLNRIKTWDLLSQSARQLALQSDANFDSINPLNSTSPFNDEVVGALLDLRFLPDSLEGRKTTVNYSYSRNADYTNQLFFYAIDDVTGSINGLPPSDSEYLNEAWSRRLQPDAPIVADFDSTSKGSIQLTAGQLFAPIINNGKGQMLTAFDSANARDYRHFDLLSGSSFAFEDLLNGGNEHDRNDGIFTITSIDLSAP
;
A
#
# COMPACT_ATOMS: atom_id res chain seq x y z
N MET A 1 11.48 -21.42 -11.96
CA MET A 1 10.43 -20.81 -11.11
C MET A 1 10.19 -21.77 -9.95
N SER A 2 10.39 -21.36 -8.70
CA SER A 2 10.26 -22.25 -7.54
C SER A 2 8.79 -22.59 -7.28
N THR A 3 8.47 -23.88 -7.15
CA THR A 3 7.14 -24.45 -6.83
C THR A 3 6.77 -24.29 -5.35
N ILE A 4 7.29 -23.27 -4.69
CA ILE A 4 7.35 -23.17 -3.23
C ILE A 4 6.40 -22.04 -2.82
N ALA A 5 5.31 -22.38 -2.12
CA ALA A 5 4.14 -21.52 -1.86
C ALA A 5 4.20 -20.74 -0.53
N TRP A 6 5.31 -20.85 0.21
CA TRP A 6 5.59 -20.20 1.50
C TRP A 6 4.67 -20.57 2.68
N PRO A 7 5.20 -20.58 3.92
CA PRO A 7 6.60 -20.77 4.31
C PRO A 7 6.99 -22.26 4.44
N GLU A 8 6.04 -23.20 4.45
CA GLU A 8 6.28 -24.63 4.68
C GLU A 8 7.23 -25.25 3.66
N ASP A 9 7.12 -24.85 2.40
CA ASP A 9 7.89 -25.44 1.33
C ASP A 9 9.39 -25.00 1.37
N TYR A 10 9.73 -23.99 2.17
CA TYR A 10 11.12 -23.49 2.36
C TYR A 10 11.85 -24.10 3.56
N VAL A 11 11.14 -24.85 4.40
CA VAL A 11 11.72 -25.53 5.57
C VAL A 11 11.82 -27.03 5.33
N THR A 12 12.73 -27.67 6.04
CA THR A 12 12.81 -29.14 6.11
C THR A 12 11.50 -29.72 6.64
N SER A 13 11.14 -30.93 6.19
CA SER A 13 9.89 -31.59 6.59
C SER A 13 9.77 -31.85 8.11
N ASP A 14 10.90 -31.94 8.82
CA ASP A 14 10.96 -32.06 10.28
C ASP A 14 11.06 -30.70 11.00
N GLY A 15 11.12 -29.60 10.25
CA GLY A 15 11.23 -28.23 10.76
C GLY A 15 12.57 -27.91 11.41
N SER A 16 13.59 -28.75 11.25
CA SER A 16 14.88 -28.61 11.92
C SER A 16 15.79 -27.51 11.33
N GLY A 17 15.50 -27.08 10.10
CA GLY A 17 16.29 -26.12 9.33
C GLY A 17 15.56 -25.63 8.08
N LEU A 18 16.19 -24.71 7.35
CA LEU A 18 15.79 -24.37 5.98
C LEU A 18 16.06 -25.55 5.03
N ASN A 19 15.30 -25.67 3.95
CA ASN A 19 15.58 -26.65 2.90
C ASN A 19 16.75 -26.18 2.02
N THR A 20 17.96 -26.15 2.59
CA THR A 20 19.14 -25.59 1.92
C THR A 20 19.57 -26.38 0.69
N THR A 21 19.17 -27.66 0.59
CA THR A 21 19.41 -28.46 -0.62
C THR A 21 18.63 -27.90 -1.81
N ALA A 22 17.36 -27.55 -1.64
CA ALA A 22 16.57 -26.91 -2.68
C ALA A 22 17.12 -25.51 -3.00
N LEU A 23 17.42 -24.71 -1.96
CA LEU A 23 17.89 -23.33 -2.11
C LEU A 23 19.29 -23.22 -2.74
N LEU A 24 20.15 -24.23 -2.54
CA LEU A 24 21.48 -24.24 -3.15
C LEU A 24 21.42 -24.30 -4.68
N SER A 25 20.42 -24.97 -5.25
CA SER A 25 20.23 -25.01 -6.71
C SER A 25 19.98 -23.59 -7.25
N ASP A 26 19.10 -22.84 -6.60
CA ASP A 26 18.78 -21.46 -6.96
C ASP A 26 19.97 -20.52 -6.75
N PHE A 27 20.75 -20.74 -5.68
CA PHE A 27 22.00 -20.01 -5.43
C PHE A 27 23.02 -20.21 -6.56
N LYS A 28 23.29 -21.45 -6.96
CA LYS A 28 24.22 -21.76 -8.06
C LYS A 28 23.75 -21.13 -9.37
N SER A 29 22.45 -21.25 -9.66
CA SER A 29 21.86 -20.70 -10.88
C SER A 29 21.91 -19.17 -10.92
N SER A 30 21.74 -18.48 -9.78
CA SER A 30 21.76 -17.01 -9.73
C SER A 30 23.17 -16.41 -9.73
N THR A 31 24.18 -17.16 -9.31
CA THR A 31 25.56 -16.68 -9.20
C THR A 31 26.48 -17.16 -10.33
N GLY A 32 26.11 -18.24 -11.01
CA GLY A 32 26.97 -18.92 -11.99
C GLY A 32 28.13 -19.71 -11.35
N LEU A 33 28.12 -19.87 -10.02
CA LEU A 33 29.14 -20.66 -9.31
C LEU A 33 28.92 -22.16 -9.52
N GLY A 34 30.03 -22.90 -9.62
CA GLY A 34 30.02 -24.36 -9.79
C GLY A 34 29.66 -25.13 -8.51
N ASP A 35 30.07 -26.40 -8.46
CA ASP A 35 29.87 -27.21 -7.27
C ASP A 35 30.71 -26.72 -6.09
N LEU A 36 30.05 -26.54 -4.95
CA LEU A 36 30.68 -26.12 -3.70
C LEU A 36 31.35 -27.31 -3.01
N THR A 37 32.55 -27.09 -2.49
CA THR A 37 33.20 -27.97 -1.52
C THR A 37 32.39 -28.06 -0.22
N GLU A 38 32.76 -28.98 0.68
CA GLU A 38 32.07 -29.13 1.96
C GLU A 38 32.14 -27.86 2.82
N ASN A 39 33.30 -27.19 2.88
CA ASN A 39 33.47 -25.96 3.65
C ASN A 39 32.66 -24.80 3.08
N GLU A 40 32.67 -24.67 1.76
CA GLU A 40 31.90 -23.67 1.03
C GLU A 40 30.39 -23.85 1.22
N ARG A 41 29.92 -25.10 1.24
CA ARG A 41 28.53 -25.42 1.57
C ARG A 41 28.17 -25.03 3.01
N LYS A 42 29.05 -25.29 3.98
CA LYS A 42 28.84 -24.85 5.38
C LYS A 42 28.76 -23.33 5.48
N ILE A 43 29.57 -22.58 4.71
CA ILE A 43 29.49 -21.12 4.64
C ILE A 43 28.15 -20.68 4.06
N PHE A 44 27.70 -21.28 2.95
CA PHE A 44 26.39 -21.00 2.35
C PHE A 44 25.24 -21.22 3.33
N ASP A 45 25.17 -22.41 3.93
CA ASP A 45 24.12 -22.78 4.88
C ASP A 45 24.11 -21.84 6.10
N ALA A 46 25.27 -21.62 6.72
CA ALA A 46 25.42 -20.75 7.89
C ALA A 46 25.07 -19.29 7.58
N THR A 47 25.47 -18.77 6.41
CA THR A 47 25.15 -17.39 6.01
C THR A 47 23.64 -17.21 5.84
N LEU A 48 22.99 -18.11 5.10
CA LEU A 48 21.56 -18.05 4.84
C LEU A 48 20.75 -18.13 6.14
N GLU A 49 21.04 -19.14 6.97
CA GLU A 49 20.37 -19.36 8.25
C GLU A 49 20.60 -18.19 9.23
N ALA A 50 21.84 -17.67 9.33
CA ALA A 50 22.16 -16.56 10.21
C ALA A 50 21.46 -15.26 9.76
N THR A 51 21.49 -14.94 8.46
CA THR A 51 20.82 -13.75 7.92
C THR A 51 19.33 -13.79 8.19
N ILE A 52 18.63 -14.90 7.92
CA ILE A 52 17.18 -15.01 8.16
C ILE A 52 16.87 -14.88 9.66
N TRP A 53 17.64 -15.53 10.52
CA TRP A 53 17.41 -15.47 11.96
C TRP A 53 17.63 -14.06 12.53
N SER A 54 18.71 -13.37 12.12
CA SER A 54 19.13 -12.07 12.67
C SER A 54 18.49 -10.86 11.99
N TYR A 55 17.83 -11.02 10.84
CA TYR A 55 17.28 -9.90 10.06
C TYR A 55 16.45 -8.92 10.90
N PRO A 56 15.45 -9.38 11.68
CA PRO A 56 14.62 -8.44 12.45
C PRO A 56 15.39 -7.72 13.56
N LEU A 57 16.35 -8.39 14.20
CA LEU A 57 17.20 -7.79 15.24
C LEU A 57 18.11 -6.69 14.66
N ASN A 58 18.68 -6.94 13.49
CA ASN A 58 19.50 -5.95 12.81
C ASN A 58 18.66 -4.75 12.37
N GLU A 59 17.46 -5.01 11.85
CA GLU A 59 16.55 -3.96 11.37
C GLU A 59 16.11 -3.04 12.51
N THR A 60 15.73 -3.57 13.68
CA THR A 60 15.39 -2.73 14.82
C THR A 60 16.59 -1.92 15.34
N HIS A 61 17.81 -2.46 15.33
CA HIS A 61 19.02 -1.72 15.69
C HIS A 61 19.27 -0.53 14.76
N ARG A 62 19.12 -0.75 13.46
CA ARG A 62 19.25 0.27 12.42
C ARG A 62 18.18 1.36 12.57
N LEU A 63 16.91 0.97 12.64
CA LEU A 63 15.80 1.92 12.79
C LEU A 63 15.84 2.67 14.12
N PHE A 64 16.23 2.03 15.23
CA PHE A 64 16.48 2.73 16.50
C PHE A 64 17.55 3.80 16.33
N SER A 65 18.67 3.47 15.68
CA SER A 65 19.81 4.37 15.49
C SER A 65 19.47 5.54 14.57
N LEU A 66 18.63 5.32 13.55
CA LEU A 66 18.13 6.37 12.66
C LEU A 66 17.06 7.23 13.32
N ASN A 67 15.96 6.63 13.77
CA ASN A 67 14.75 7.35 14.18
C ASN A 67 14.94 8.12 15.48
N THR A 68 15.86 7.70 16.36
CA THR A 68 16.20 8.50 17.55
C THR A 68 16.93 9.81 17.21
N ILE A 69 17.42 9.95 15.98
CA ILE A 69 18.04 11.15 15.41
C ILE A 69 17.05 11.88 14.49
N SER A 70 16.39 11.18 13.57
CA SER A 70 15.51 11.77 12.56
C SER A 70 14.10 12.09 13.07
N GLU A 71 13.57 11.43 14.09
CA GLU A 71 12.20 11.66 14.58
C GLU A 71 12.24 12.30 15.97
N ALA A 72 12.23 11.47 17.01
CA ALA A 72 12.24 11.87 18.41
C ALA A 72 13.34 11.09 19.17
N PRO A 73 14.04 11.75 20.12
CA PRO A 73 14.99 11.04 20.99
C PRO A 73 14.34 9.84 21.70
N ARG A 74 15.16 8.85 22.05
CA ARG A 74 14.73 7.70 22.88
C ARG A 74 13.95 8.15 24.12
N ASN A 75 12.95 7.36 24.51
CA ASN A 75 12.01 7.65 25.59
C ASN A 75 11.17 8.93 25.37
N ARG A 76 10.87 9.25 24.10
CA ARG A 76 9.95 10.32 23.71
C ARG A 76 9.03 9.87 22.58
N LEU A 77 7.76 10.27 22.65
CA LEU A 77 6.76 10.03 21.61
C LEU A 77 6.99 10.97 20.41
N PHE A 78 7.08 10.38 19.22
CA PHE A 78 6.90 11.05 17.93
C PHE A 78 5.45 10.90 17.49
N LYS A 79 4.80 12.02 17.19
CA LYS A 79 3.35 12.10 16.92
C LYS A 79 3.15 12.80 15.58
N PRO A 80 3.45 12.18 14.43
CA PRO A 80 3.24 12.82 13.14
C PRO A 80 1.79 13.30 13.02
N ASP A 81 1.63 14.45 12.39
CA ASP A 81 0.36 15.13 12.27
C ASP A 81 -0.09 15.17 10.80
N TYR A 82 0.39 14.20 10.02
CA TYR A 82 -0.04 13.93 8.67
C TYR A 82 -0.54 12.48 8.58
N ILE A 83 -1.52 12.27 7.70
CA ILE A 83 -1.92 10.94 7.25
C ILE A 83 -1.03 10.55 6.08
N THR A 84 -0.83 9.26 5.87
CA THR A 84 -0.10 8.82 4.67
C THR A 84 -0.90 9.09 3.40
N SER A 85 -0.20 9.59 2.39
CA SER A 85 -0.70 9.92 1.07
C SER A 85 0.32 9.51 0.01
N TRP A 86 -0.09 9.58 -1.26
CA TRP A 86 0.80 9.32 -2.39
C TRP A 86 1.97 10.32 -2.50
N LEU A 87 1.90 11.48 -1.82
CA LEU A 87 2.95 12.51 -1.80
C LEU A 87 4.04 12.25 -0.73
N ASN A 88 3.91 11.24 0.11
CA ASN A 88 4.89 10.99 1.17
C ASN A 88 6.14 10.26 0.63
N LYS A 89 7.25 10.99 0.48
CA LYS A 89 8.55 10.51 -0.06
C LYS A 89 9.16 9.29 0.63
N ASN A 90 8.85 9.07 1.91
CA ASN A 90 9.43 8.02 2.74
C ASN A 90 8.34 7.33 3.56
N SER A 91 7.17 7.08 2.96
CA SER A 91 6.13 6.32 3.67
C SER A 91 6.65 4.93 4.06
N THR A 92 6.19 4.44 5.21
CA THR A 92 6.39 3.03 5.57
C THR A 92 5.79 2.14 4.48
N PRO A 93 6.37 0.97 4.16
CA PRO A 93 5.77 0.06 3.18
C PRO A 93 4.29 -0.24 3.52
N ALA A 94 3.42 -0.29 2.51
CA ALA A 94 1.98 -0.55 2.65
C ALA A 94 1.27 0.30 3.72
N PRO A 95 1.40 1.65 3.68
CA PRO A 95 0.91 2.48 4.78
C PRO A 95 -0.62 2.44 4.87
N ASP A 96 -1.14 2.28 6.09
CA ASP A 96 -2.57 2.34 6.38
C ASP A 96 -3.07 3.79 6.29
N ALA A 97 -3.98 4.06 5.34
CA ALA A 97 -4.57 5.36 5.10
C ALA A 97 -5.84 5.60 5.96
N SER A 98 -6.13 4.74 6.95
CA SER A 98 -7.26 4.85 7.89
C SER A 98 -6.87 5.41 9.25
N VAL A 99 -5.57 5.67 9.48
CA VAL A 99 -5.05 5.90 10.83
C VAL A 99 -4.06 7.04 10.92
N TYR A 100 -4.02 7.69 12.10
CA TYR A 100 -2.83 8.42 12.54
C TYR A 100 -1.84 7.47 13.19
N TYR A 101 -0.55 7.77 13.03
CA TYR A 101 0.53 7.04 13.66
C TYR A 101 1.09 7.78 14.87
N MET A 102 1.59 7.01 15.84
CA MET A 102 2.50 7.51 16.88
C MET A 102 3.55 6.43 17.14
N THR A 103 4.81 6.83 17.29
CA THR A 103 5.93 5.91 17.51
C THR A 103 6.81 6.40 18.65
N ALA A 104 7.53 5.48 19.29
CA ALA A 104 8.64 5.83 20.17
C ALA A 104 9.63 4.68 20.28
N TRP A 105 10.91 5.03 20.28
CA TRP A 105 11.96 4.09 20.68
C TRP A 105 12.23 4.21 22.17
N LEU A 106 12.25 3.07 22.85
CA LEU A 106 12.51 2.95 24.28
C LEU A 106 13.95 2.50 24.52
N ASP A 107 14.56 3.05 25.57
CA ASP A 107 15.81 2.57 26.15
C ASP A 107 15.61 2.42 27.66
N LEU A 108 15.51 1.16 28.06
CA LEU A 108 15.19 0.69 29.41
C LEU A 108 16.42 0.07 30.08
N ASN A 109 17.63 0.38 29.59
CA ASN A 109 18.86 -0.01 30.24
C ASN A 109 18.96 0.63 31.63
N ARG A 110 19.51 -0.13 32.57
CA ARG A 110 19.84 0.38 33.89
C ARG A 110 20.78 1.58 33.78
N ILE A 111 20.41 2.67 34.44
CA ILE A 111 21.20 3.91 34.47
C ILE A 111 22.17 3.88 35.64
N ASP A 112 21.69 3.53 36.84
CA ASP A 112 22.50 3.47 38.05
C ASP A 112 21.96 2.47 39.10
N GLY A 113 22.47 2.54 40.33
CA GLY A 113 22.08 1.67 41.44
C GLY A 113 20.58 1.70 41.79
N ARG A 114 19.87 2.79 41.50
CA ARG A 114 18.48 3.07 41.91
C ARG A 114 17.54 3.33 40.73
N ASP A 115 18.07 3.71 39.58
CA ASP A 115 17.32 3.96 38.35
C ASP A 115 17.58 2.81 37.36
N HIS A 116 16.55 1.98 37.14
CA HIS A 116 16.62 0.82 36.25
C HIS A 116 16.13 1.15 34.83
N GLY A 117 16.04 2.44 34.46
CA GLY A 117 15.64 2.86 33.12
C GLY A 117 14.14 2.80 32.85
N GLU A 118 13.32 2.50 33.86
CA GLU A 118 11.88 2.30 33.71
C GLU A 118 11.16 3.59 33.27
N GLN A 119 10.16 3.44 32.41
CA GLN A 119 9.32 4.55 31.94
C GLN A 119 7.87 4.37 32.40
N VAL A 120 7.14 5.47 32.52
CA VAL A 120 5.70 5.50 32.79
C VAL A 120 5.01 6.11 31.57
N LEU A 121 4.22 5.29 30.88
CA LEU A 121 3.39 5.68 29.74
C LEU A 121 1.98 6.03 30.25
N GLN A 122 1.49 7.20 29.87
CA GLN A 122 0.11 7.64 30.09
C GLN A 122 -0.72 7.36 28.85
N LEU A 123 -1.84 6.66 29.04
CA LEU A 123 -2.95 6.59 28.08
C LEU A 123 -4.04 7.56 28.56
N PRO A 124 -4.56 8.45 27.71
CA PRO A 124 -5.59 9.41 28.12
C PRO A 124 -6.93 8.71 28.43
N ALA A 125 -7.83 9.44 29.10
CA ALA A 125 -9.25 9.08 29.12
C ALA A 125 -9.79 9.01 27.67
N ASN A 126 -10.67 8.06 27.39
CA ASN A 126 -11.26 7.80 26.08
C ASN A 126 -12.79 7.75 26.16
N PRO A 127 -13.48 8.80 26.64
CA PRO A 127 -14.92 8.75 26.89
C PRO A 127 -15.74 8.50 25.61
N ASP A 128 -15.22 8.91 24.46
CA ASP A 128 -15.87 8.82 23.15
C ASP A 128 -15.59 7.48 22.43
N GLY A 129 -14.85 6.56 23.07
CA GLY A 129 -14.64 5.21 22.54
C GLY A 129 -13.78 5.15 21.27
N LEU A 130 -12.90 6.12 21.03
CA LEU A 130 -12.01 6.11 19.86
C LEU A 130 -11.21 4.80 19.81
N TYR A 131 -11.26 4.11 18.69
CA TYR A 131 -10.45 2.91 18.49
C TYR A 131 -8.99 3.28 18.24
N TYR A 132 -8.10 2.69 19.03
CA TYR A 132 -6.67 2.74 18.79
C TYR A 132 -6.01 1.46 19.27
N ILE A 133 -4.83 1.21 18.73
CA ILE A 133 -3.90 0.21 19.23
C ILE A 133 -2.55 0.85 19.46
N LEU A 134 -1.93 0.53 20.59
CA LEU A 134 -0.55 0.82 20.91
C LEU A 134 0.14 -0.51 21.24
N ALA A 135 0.94 -1.00 20.28
CA ALA A 135 1.78 -2.17 20.44
C ALA A 135 3.16 -1.77 20.96
N VAL A 136 3.73 -2.60 21.84
CA VAL A 136 5.09 -2.48 22.35
C VAL A 136 5.84 -3.75 21.97
N LEU A 137 6.89 -3.60 21.18
CA LEU A 137 7.67 -4.70 20.61
C LEU A 137 9.07 -4.77 21.22
N ASP A 138 9.58 -5.98 21.44
CA ASP A 138 11.00 -6.20 21.72
C ASP A 138 11.87 -5.92 20.49
N SER A 139 13.20 -5.92 20.67
CA SER A 139 14.14 -5.71 19.57
C SER A 139 14.17 -6.87 18.56
N TYR A 140 13.49 -7.99 18.82
CA TYR A 140 13.31 -9.09 17.88
C TYR A 140 11.95 -9.02 17.18
N ILE A 141 11.26 -7.87 17.25
CA ILE A 141 9.94 -7.56 16.68
C ILE A 141 8.79 -8.44 17.18
N ASN A 142 8.91 -9.06 18.35
CA ASN A 142 7.77 -9.71 18.99
C ASN A 142 6.98 -8.68 19.79
N THR A 143 5.65 -8.73 19.70
CA THR A 143 4.76 -7.92 20.53
C THR A 143 4.80 -8.41 21.98
N ASN A 144 5.30 -7.57 22.89
CA ASN A 144 5.26 -7.76 24.33
C ASN A 144 3.98 -7.21 24.95
N GLY A 145 3.47 -6.12 24.40
CA GLY A 145 2.28 -5.45 24.89
C GLY A 145 1.37 -4.98 23.78
N SER A 146 0.07 -5.04 24.02
CA SER A 146 -0.95 -4.43 23.18
C SER A 146 -1.94 -3.69 24.08
N LEU A 147 -2.05 -2.38 23.87
CA LEU A 147 -2.82 -1.45 24.68
C LEU A 147 -3.84 -0.73 23.80
N GLY A 148 -5.05 -0.56 24.30
CA GLY A 148 -6.15 0.06 23.55
C GLY A 148 -7.50 -0.45 24.04
N PRO A 149 -8.61 0.01 23.44
CA PRO A 149 -9.96 -0.32 23.91
C PRO A 149 -10.25 -1.83 24.00
N ARG A 150 -9.65 -2.67 23.13
CA ARG A 150 -9.75 -4.13 23.19
C ARG A 150 -9.23 -4.73 24.51
N THR A 151 -8.20 -4.13 25.11
CA THR A 151 -7.50 -4.67 26.29
C THR A 151 -7.77 -3.87 27.56
N ALA A 152 -8.40 -2.70 27.42
CA ALA A 152 -8.86 -1.91 28.54
C ALA A 152 -10.03 -2.63 29.24
N ALA A 153 -10.11 -2.47 30.56
CA ALA A 153 -11.26 -2.97 31.32
C ALA A 153 -12.57 -2.28 30.90
N GLU A 154 -12.46 -1.02 30.44
CA GLU A 154 -13.56 -0.21 29.91
C GLU A 154 -13.09 0.52 28.65
N ILE A 155 -13.82 0.32 27.54
CA ILE A 155 -13.61 1.00 26.25
C ILE A 155 -13.68 2.53 26.42
N ASN A 156 -14.61 2.98 27.28
CA ASN A 156 -14.91 4.40 27.52
C ASN A 156 -14.31 4.92 28.84
N SER A 157 -13.06 4.56 29.13
CA SER A 157 -12.37 4.97 30.36
C SER A 157 -12.45 6.50 30.55
N THR A 158 -13.04 6.94 31.66
CA THR A 158 -13.22 8.38 31.97
C THR A 158 -12.00 9.01 32.67
N SER A 159 -10.99 8.20 32.97
CA SER A 159 -9.74 8.63 33.62
C SER A 159 -8.51 8.13 32.85
N PRO A 160 -7.38 8.83 32.93
CA PRO A 160 -6.12 8.37 32.34
C PRO A 160 -5.62 7.09 33.02
N GLN A 161 -4.92 6.26 32.24
CA GLN A 161 -4.28 5.04 32.72
C GLN A 161 -2.76 5.19 32.68
N TYR A 162 -2.08 4.60 33.66
CA TYR A 162 -0.62 4.60 33.73
C TYR A 162 -0.07 3.18 33.56
N ILE A 163 0.87 3.03 32.62
CA ILE A 163 1.56 1.78 32.34
C ILE A 163 3.03 1.94 32.73
N LEU A 164 3.51 1.11 33.65
CA LEU A 164 4.92 0.97 33.95
C LEU A 164 5.58 0.07 32.91
N LEU A 165 6.48 0.64 32.12
CA LEU A 165 7.30 -0.07 31.13
C LEU A 165 8.58 -0.56 31.82
N ALA A 166 8.67 -1.87 32.06
CA ALA A 166 9.73 -2.50 32.83
C ALA A 166 10.61 -3.41 31.95
N GLY A 167 11.86 -2.98 31.72
CA GLY A 167 12.88 -3.76 31.01
C GLY A 167 13.55 -4.84 31.90
N PRO A 168 14.47 -5.65 31.34
CA PRO A 168 15.01 -6.86 32.00
C PRO A 168 15.67 -6.63 33.37
N ASP A 169 16.29 -5.46 33.56
CA ASP A 169 16.97 -5.08 34.81
C ASP A 169 16.04 -4.53 35.90
N SER A 170 14.78 -4.25 35.56
CA SER A 170 13.80 -3.74 36.53
C SER A 170 13.41 -4.83 37.53
N PRO A 171 13.25 -4.50 38.83
CA PRO A 171 12.64 -5.43 39.79
C PRO A 171 11.20 -5.81 39.43
N HIS A 172 10.48 -4.94 38.69
CA HIS A 172 9.11 -5.19 38.26
C HIS A 172 9.03 -6.19 37.10
N TYR A 173 10.09 -6.34 36.30
CA TYR A 173 10.17 -7.36 35.26
C TYR A 173 10.21 -8.79 35.86
N LYS A 174 11.00 -8.96 36.93
CA LYS A 174 11.23 -10.26 37.60
C LYS A 174 10.11 -10.68 38.54
N GLY A 175 9.37 -9.72 39.10
CA GLY A 175 8.25 -9.98 40.01
C GLY A 175 7.04 -10.63 39.32
N SER A 176 6.08 -11.13 40.12
CA SER A 176 4.82 -11.74 39.66
C SER A 176 3.62 -10.79 39.65
N HIS A 177 3.74 -9.61 40.27
CA HIS A 177 2.66 -8.62 40.34
C HIS A 177 2.34 -8.02 38.97
N THR A 178 1.06 -7.80 38.67
CA THR A 178 0.61 -7.17 37.42
C THR A 178 0.41 -5.66 37.58
N THR A 179 0.43 -5.14 38.81
CA THR A 179 0.26 -3.72 39.11
C THR A 179 1.16 -3.28 40.27
N VAL A 180 1.47 -1.99 40.33
CA VAL A 180 2.18 -1.37 41.47
C VAL A 180 1.56 0.00 41.78
N THR A 181 1.52 0.37 43.07
CA THR A 181 1.11 1.73 43.49
C THR A 181 2.33 2.59 43.72
N ILE A 182 2.43 3.71 43.02
CA ILE A 182 3.55 4.66 43.11
C ILE A 182 2.97 6.07 43.19
N ALA A 183 3.42 6.84 44.18
CA ALA A 183 2.95 8.21 44.41
C ALA A 183 1.39 8.33 44.45
N GLY A 184 0.71 7.32 45.00
CA GLY A 184 -0.75 7.26 45.11
C GLY A 184 -1.48 6.76 43.86
N SER A 185 -0.81 6.65 42.71
CA SER A 185 -1.38 6.17 41.45
C SER A 185 -1.14 4.67 41.25
N LYS A 186 -2.14 3.96 40.72
CA LYS A 186 -2.00 2.56 40.29
C LYS A 186 -1.39 2.52 38.87
N LEU A 187 -0.28 1.80 38.73
CA LEU A 187 0.38 1.56 37.44
C LEU A 187 0.22 0.08 37.07
N ASN A 188 -0.26 -0.18 35.85
CA ASN A 188 -0.25 -1.51 35.25
C ASN A 188 1.16 -1.83 34.77
N ILE A 189 1.71 -2.98 35.13
CA ILE A 189 3.08 -3.36 34.76
C ILE A 189 3.05 -4.06 33.40
N LEU A 190 3.79 -3.53 32.43
CA LEU A 190 4.11 -4.18 31.16
C LEU A 190 5.59 -4.59 31.15
N ARG A 191 5.84 -5.88 30.96
CA ARG A 191 7.19 -6.45 30.90
C ARG A 191 7.68 -6.46 29.46
N ILE A 192 8.88 -5.93 29.27
CA ILE A 192 9.53 -5.80 27.96
C ILE A 192 10.81 -6.62 28.02
N ASP A 193 10.94 -7.59 27.12
CA ASP A 193 11.93 -8.67 27.26
C ASP A 193 13.34 -8.27 26.81
N THR A 194 13.50 -7.17 26.10
CA THR A 194 14.80 -6.59 25.71
C THR A 194 14.99 -5.18 26.28
N PRO A 195 16.25 -4.72 26.50
CA PRO A 195 16.51 -3.37 27.01
C PRO A 195 16.03 -2.25 26.09
N ARG A 196 16.06 -2.44 24.77
CA ARG A 196 15.43 -1.53 23.81
C ARG A 196 14.14 -2.12 23.27
N ALA A 197 13.18 -1.25 23.01
CA ALA A 197 11.87 -1.64 22.51
C ALA A 197 11.28 -0.56 21.62
N TRP A 198 10.27 -0.93 20.86
CA TRP A 198 9.58 -0.06 19.93
C TRP A 198 8.11 0.06 20.30
N ILE A 199 7.62 1.28 20.47
CA ILE A 199 6.19 1.58 20.55
C ILE A 199 5.72 1.93 19.15
N THR A 200 4.68 1.23 18.67
CA THR A 200 3.94 1.58 17.46
C THR A 200 2.47 1.74 17.82
N ALA A 201 1.86 2.86 17.44
CA ALA A 201 0.43 3.07 17.66
C ALA A 201 -0.28 3.54 16.39
N ARG A 202 -1.52 3.08 16.24
CA ARG A 202 -2.43 3.39 15.13
C ARG A 202 -3.77 3.82 15.72
N PHE A 203 -4.26 4.98 15.30
CA PHE A 203 -5.50 5.60 15.78
C PHE A 203 -6.49 5.67 14.63
N ALA A 204 -7.62 4.97 14.72
CA ALA A 204 -8.64 5.00 13.68
C ALA A 204 -9.18 6.42 13.51
N THR A 205 -9.39 6.83 12.26
CA THR A 205 -10.03 8.11 11.95
C THR A 205 -10.70 8.03 10.57
N ASN A 206 -11.72 8.87 10.33
CA ASN A 206 -12.18 9.09 8.96
C ASN A 206 -11.20 10.07 8.29
N THR A 207 -10.31 9.54 7.46
CA THR A 207 -9.28 10.33 6.75
C THR A 207 -9.84 11.15 5.57
N LEU A 208 -11.12 10.98 5.26
CA LEU A 208 -11.87 11.76 4.28
C LEU A 208 -12.73 12.86 4.94
N ASP A 209 -12.56 13.08 6.25
CA ASP A 209 -13.27 14.08 7.05
C ASP A 209 -12.28 14.86 7.93
N ALA A 210 -12.13 16.16 7.62
CA ALA A 210 -11.18 17.03 8.30
C ALA A 210 -11.49 17.22 9.79
N GLU A 211 -12.77 17.23 10.18
CA GLU A 211 -13.18 17.41 11.58
C GLU A 211 -12.83 16.15 12.40
N ALA A 212 -13.13 14.97 11.86
CA ALA A 212 -12.76 13.69 12.48
C ALA A 212 -11.24 13.57 12.69
N MET A 213 -10.46 13.96 11.67
CA MET A 213 -9.01 14.00 11.76
C MET A 213 -8.51 14.98 12.84
N ALA A 214 -9.09 16.17 12.93
CA ALA A 214 -8.73 17.16 13.94
C ALA A 214 -9.04 16.66 15.37
N ALA A 215 -10.22 16.06 15.58
CA ALA A 215 -10.61 15.48 16.86
C ALA A 215 -9.67 14.35 17.29
N THR A 216 -9.32 13.45 16.37
CA THR A 216 -8.38 12.35 16.62
C THR A 216 -6.99 12.88 17.01
N ARG A 217 -6.51 13.92 16.32
CA ARG A 217 -5.24 14.58 16.62
C ARG A 217 -5.24 15.24 18.00
N ALA A 218 -6.34 15.90 18.37
CA ALA A 218 -6.50 16.49 19.69
C ALA A 218 -6.44 15.42 20.79
N PHE A 219 -7.11 14.28 20.60
CA PHE A 219 -7.05 13.13 21.50
C PHE A 219 -5.63 12.59 21.67
N ILE A 220 -4.87 12.44 20.57
CA ILE A 220 -3.48 11.97 20.61
C ILE A 220 -2.58 12.95 21.38
N ASN A 221 -2.72 14.24 21.11
CA ASN A 221 -1.81 15.28 21.60
C ASN A 221 -2.07 15.66 23.06
N GLY A 222 -3.34 15.80 23.44
CA GLY A 222 -3.75 16.42 24.70
C GLY A 222 -3.41 17.91 24.76
N SER A 223 -3.61 18.50 25.93
CA SER A 223 -3.34 19.90 26.21
C SER A 223 -2.64 20.08 27.56
N ARG A 224 -1.84 21.14 27.68
CA ARG A 224 -1.22 21.55 28.95
C ARG A 224 -2.27 21.99 29.99
N SER A 225 -3.41 22.53 29.55
CA SER A 225 -4.49 22.97 30.44
C SER A 225 -5.30 21.83 31.04
N GLU A 226 -5.14 20.61 30.51
CA GLU A 226 -5.92 19.42 30.89
C GLU A 226 -4.97 18.29 31.32
N PRO A 227 -4.54 18.26 32.59
CA PRO A 227 -3.69 17.19 33.11
C PRO A 227 -4.30 15.80 32.86
N GLY A 228 -3.47 14.85 32.43
CA GLY A 228 -3.95 13.50 32.08
C GLY A 228 -4.48 13.35 30.66
N SER A 229 -4.63 14.45 29.90
CA SER A 229 -4.97 14.38 28.47
C SER A 229 -3.77 14.00 27.61
N GLY A 230 -4.06 13.42 26.44
CA GLY A 230 -3.07 12.95 25.47
C GLY A 230 -2.19 11.80 25.93
N PHE A 231 -1.53 11.17 24.96
CA PHE A 231 -0.51 10.16 25.22
C PHE A 231 0.78 10.84 25.66
N GLN A 232 1.34 10.46 26.79
CA GLN A 232 2.56 11.08 27.34
C GLN A 232 3.48 10.03 27.93
N ILE A 233 4.78 10.32 28.03
CA ILE A 233 5.77 9.42 28.64
C ILE A 233 6.74 10.19 29.53
N THR A 234 7.11 9.60 30.66
CA THR A 234 8.11 10.13 31.59
C THR A 234 8.91 8.99 32.23
N THR A 235 10.00 9.32 32.92
CA THR A 235 10.78 8.33 33.66
C THR A 235 10.04 7.93 34.94
N LEU A 236 10.22 6.68 35.40
CA LEU A 236 9.68 6.28 36.70
C LEU A 236 10.26 7.11 37.85
N LYS A 237 11.53 7.52 37.72
CA LYS A 237 12.20 8.41 38.68
C LYS A 237 11.46 9.73 38.85
N ASP A 238 11.10 10.39 37.75
CA ASP A 238 10.35 11.65 37.79
C ASP A 238 8.95 11.41 38.34
N PHE A 239 8.26 10.37 37.87
CA PHE A 239 6.91 10.02 38.32
C PHE A 239 6.83 9.76 39.83
N LYS A 240 7.84 9.09 40.42
CA LYS A 240 7.92 8.88 41.88
C LYS A 240 7.91 10.19 42.67
N SER A 241 8.44 11.27 42.09
CA SER A 241 8.49 12.59 42.73
C SER A 241 7.25 13.45 42.47
N THR A 242 6.65 13.32 41.28
CA THR A 242 5.55 14.21 40.83
C THR A 242 4.15 13.58 40.94
N GLY A 243 4.05 12.25 40.98
CA GLY A 243 2.79 11.51 40.88
C GLY A 243 2.05 11.65 39.54
N THR A 244 2.65 12.34 38.56
CA THR A 244 1.99 12.74 37.31
C THR A 244 2.94 12.59 36.13
N VAL A 245 2.38 12.34 34.93
CA VAL A 245 3.12 12.39 33.67
C VAL A 245 2.96 13.80 33.09
N PRO A 246 4.03 14.62 33.00
CA PRO A 246 3.91 15.99 32.55
C PRO A 246 3.58 16.06 31.06
N HIS A 247 2.66 16.96 30.69
CA HIS A 247 2.38 17.25 29.29
C HIS A 247 3.62 17.82 28.60
N ARG A 248 4.03 17.19 27.50
CA ARG A 248 5.05 17.72 26.59
C ARG A 248 4.39 18.10 25.27
N ARG A 249 4.83 19.23 24.70
CA ARG A 249 4.41 19.62 23.35
C ARG A 249 4.78 18.48 22.38
N PRO A 250 3.87 18.06 21.50
CA PRO A 250 4.15 17.01 20.53
C PRO A 250 5.35 17.35 19.63
N LYS A 251 6.06 16.32 19.20
CA LYS A 251 7.04 16.38 18.11
C LYS A 251 6.37 15.75 16.89
N HIS A 252 6.00 16.59 15.92
CA HIS A 252 5.23 16.20 14.73
C HIS A 252 6.12 16.01 13.51
N GLU A 253 7.05 16.94 13.30
CA GLU A 253 7.96 16.90 12.14
C GLU A 253 9.22 16.10 12.43
N PRO A 254 9.77 15.38 11.44
CA PRO A 254 11.14 14.89 11.49
C PRO A 254 12.18 16.02 11.70
N ASN A 255 13.40 15.67 12.05
CA ASN A 255 14.56 16.55 12.02
C ASN A 255 15.20 16.47 10.63
N GLU A 256 15.87 17.54 10.22
CA GLU A 256 16.61 17.61 8.95
C GLU A 256 18.08 18.02 9.17
N GLY A 257 18.88 17.92 8.11
CA GLY A 257 20.27 18.36 8.04
C GLY A 257 21.31 17.25 8.18
N ILE A 258 22.58 17.64 8.15
CA ILE A 258 23.73 16.72 7.98
C ILE A 258 23.79 15.54 8.96
N ARG A 259 23.35 15.73 10.21
CA ARG A 259 23.33 14.63 11.19
C ARG A 259 22.33 13.53 10.82
N VAL A 260 21.19 13.92 10.27
CA VAL A 260 20.15 13.00 9.80
C VAL A 260 20.59 12.32 8.51
N GLU A 261 21.22 13.06 7.60
CA GLU A 261 21.80 12.50 6.37
C GLU A 261 22.84 11.41 6.67
N VAL A 262 23.80 11.69 7.56
CA VAL A 262 24.81 10.70 7.99
C VAL A 262 24.16 9.49 8.65
N ALA A 263 23.13 9.67 9.50
CA ALA A 263 22.43 8.56 10.10
C ALA A 263 21.68 7.70 9.06
N ARG A 264 21.06 8.35 8.07
CA ARG A 264 20.35 7.69 6.96
C ARG A 264 21.31 6.90 6.08
N ASP A 265 22.50 7.43 5.80
CA ASP A 265 23.51 6.70 5.01
C ASP A 265 24.03 5.44 5.73
N LEU A 266 24.13 5.51 7.06
CA LEU A 266 24.63 4.39 7.89
C LEU A 266 23.56 3.33 8.19
N TYR A 267 22.31 3.76 8.43
CA TYR A 267 21.27 2.92 9.00
C TYR A 267 19.98 2.88 8.18
N GLY A 268 19.83 3.70 7.13
CA GLY A 268 18.60 3.78 6.33
C GLY A 268 18.37 2.59 5.40
N SER A 269 19.42 1.87 4.97
CA SER A 269 19.28 0.70 4.08
C SER A 269 20.19 -0.46 4.49
N THR A 270 19.69 -1.69 4.39
CA THR A 270 20.39 -2.90 4.84
C THR A 270 21.80 -2.97 4.24
N PRO A 271 22.86 -3.24 5.02
CA PRO A 271 24.23 -3.20 4.51
C PRO A 271 24.41 -4.13 3.32
N GLN A 272 25.02 -3.65 2.23
CA GLN A 272 25.25 -4.47 1.04
C GLN A 272 26.40 -5.49 1.21
N ARG A 273 27.28 -5.26 2.20
CA ARG A 273 28.40 -6.15 2.52
C ARG A 273 28.05 -7.04 3.70
N ALA A 274 28.24 -8.35 3.54
CA ALA A 274 27.93 -9.36 4.56
C ALA A 274 28.67 -9.08 5.89
N GLU A 275 29.97 -8.78 5.81
CA GLU A 275 30.80 -8.44 6.98
C GLU A 275 30.24 -7.25 7.77
N HIS A 276 29.75 -6.21 7.09
CA HIS A 276 29.18 -5.03 7.74
C HIS A 276 27.84 -5.37 8.40
N TYR A 277 27.01 -6.16 7.72
CA TYR A 277 25.75 -6.65 8.28
C TYR A 277 25.98 -7.43 9.58
N PHE A 278 26.87 -8.43 9.59
CA PHE A 278 27.08 -9.24 10.79
C PHE A 278 27.81 -8.50 11.92
N LYS A 279 28.58 -7.44 11.62
CA LYS A 279 29.05 -6.49 12.64
C LYS A 279 27.89 -5.74 13.30
N GLN A 280 26.94 -5.22 12.51
CA GLN A 280 25.73 -4.59 13.06
C GLN A 280 24.89 -5.58 13.88
N VAL A 281 24.77 -6.83 13.46
CA VAL A 281 24.13 -7.90 14.24
C VAL A 281 24.82 -8.09 15.60
N SER A 282 26.15 -8.03 15.66
CA SER A 282 26.92 -8.17 16.91
C SER A 282 26.66 -7.01 17.88
N GLU A 283 26.60 -5.78 17.36
CA GLU A 283 26.22 -4.60 18.14
C GLU A 283 24.79 -4.75 18.67
N ALA A 284 23.86 -5.20 17.82
CA ALA A 284 22.47 -5.40 18.19
C ALA A 284 22.30 -6.46 19.28
N LEU A 285 23.03 -7.59 19.19
CA LEU A 285 23.06 -8.65 20.21
C LEU A 285 23.62 -8.13 21.55
N THR A 286 24.65 -7.30 21.51
CA THR A 286 25.24 -6.71 22.72
C THR A 286 24.25 -5.79 23.42
N LEU A 287 23.50 -4.99 22.64
CA LEU A 287 22.53 -4.02 23.17
C LEU A 287 21.20 -4.68 23.57
N ASN A 288 20.86 -5.82 22.94
CA ASN A 288 19.63 -6.56 23.13
C ASN A 288 19.90 -8.07 23.18
N PRO A 289 20.50 -8.56 24.28
CA PRO A 289 20.82 -9.97 24.43
C PRO A 289 19.55 -10.83 24.36
N ILE A 290 19.70 -12.05 23.84
CA ILE A 290 18.60 -13.01 23.73
C ILE A 290 18.08 -13.34 25.13
N PRO A 291 16.78 -13.11 25.42
CA PRO A 291 16.22 -13.43 26.72
C PRO A 291 16.39 -14.89 27.11
N ASP A 292 16.59 -15.16 28.40
CA ASP A 292 16.56 -16.52 28.91
C ASP A 292 15.11 -16.99 29.13
N THR A 293 14.90 -18.29 29.00
CA THR A 293 13.62 -18.92 29.35
C THR A 293 13.30 -18.69 30.82
N ARG A 294 12.06 -18.29 31.11
CA ARG A 294 11.61 -17.98 32.46
C ARG A 294 11.20 -19.25 33.20
N THR A 295 11.52 -19.30 34.49
CA THR A 295 11.11 -20.37 35.41
C THR A 295 10.00 -19.94 36.37
N ASN A 296 9.70 -18.63 36.44
CA ASN A 296 8.68 -18.06 37.31
C ASN A 296 7.31 -17.99 36.63
N SER A 297 6.29 -18.58 37.25
CA SER A 297 4.91 -18.44 36.80
C SER A 297 4.34 -17.08 37.18
N PHE A 298 3.75 -16.37 36.22
CA PHE A 298 2.75 -15.33 36.48
C PHE A 298 1.62 -15.46 35.47
N GLN A 299 0.42 -15.01 35.84
CA GLN A 299 -0.71 -14.94 34.91
C GLN A 299 -0.60 -13.62 34.14
N PRO A 300 -0.29 -13.64 32.83
CA PRO A 300 -0.20 -12.41 32.06
C PRO A 300 -1.59 -11.77 31.93
N PRO A 301 -1.72 -10.46 32.20
CA PRO A 301 -2.95 -9.73 31.89
C PRO A 301 -3.16 -9.67 30.37
N ALA A 302 -4.38 -9.38 29.92
CA ALA A 302 -4.74 -9.39 28.49
C ALA A 302 -3.87 -8.46 27.61
N TYR A 303 -3.36 -7.36 28.19
CA TYR A 303 -2.47 -6.44 27.49
C TYR A 303 -1.01 -6.92 27.39
N GLN A 304 -0.60 -7.94 28.17
CA GLN A 304 0.71 -8.58 28.05
C GLN A 304 0.60 -9.70 27.01
N VAL A 305 1.25 -9.52 25.87
CA VAL A 305 1.13 -10.38 24.70
C VAL A 305 2.24 -11.44 24.70
N TRP A 306 1.89 -12.65 24.28
CA TRP A 306 2.78 -13.82 24.15
C TRP A 306 2.15 -14.87 23.23
N ILE A 307 2.89 -15.96 22.98
CA ILE A 307 2.52 -16.95 21.97
C ILE A 307 1.17 -17.67 22.23
N HIS A 308 0.65 -17.60 23.46
CA HIS A 308 -0.59 -18.26 23.86
C HIS A 308 -1.80 -17.32 23.98
N ASN A 309 -1.70 -16.05 23.56
CA ASN A 309 -2.84 -15.13 23.57
C ASN A 309 -2.86 -14.14 22.40
N GLN A 310 -2.14 -14.42 21.32
CA GLN A 310 -2.07 -13.55 20.14
C GLN A 310 -3.26 -13.75 19.19
N ASN A 311 -3.86 -14.94 19.20
CA ASN A 311 -5.09 -15.29 18.50
C ASN A 311 -6.05 -15.98 19.49
N SER A 312 -7.11 -15.30 19.89
CA SER A 312 -8.06 -15.76 20.92
C SER A 312 -8.85 -17.00 20.51
N VAL A 313 -8.98 -17.25 19.22
CA VAL A 313 -9.68 -18.42 18.65
C VAL A 313 -8.76 -19.61 18.49
N GLN A 314 -7.52 -19.41 18.03
CA GLN A 314 -6.58 -20.50 17.77
C GLN A 314 -5.73 -20.90 18.99
N ASP A 315 -5.47 -19.98 19.93
CA ASP A 315 -4.57 -20.20 21.07
C ASP A 315 -5.26 -20.80 22.31
N GLN A 316 -6.36 -21.56 22.14
CA GLN A 316 -7.26 -22.01 23.21
C GLN A 316 -6.66 -22.93 24.30
N GLN A 317 -5.37 -23.26 24.27
CA GLN A 317 -4.71 -23.92 25.39
C GLN A 317 -4.41 -22.92 26.53
N LYS A 318 -5.46 -22.41 27.17
CA LYS A 318 -5.37 -21.74 28.48
C LYS A 318 -5.14 -22.80 29.57
N ASN A 319 -4.06 -23.55 29.50
CA ASN A 319 -3.60 -24.28 30.67
C ASN A 319 -3.15 -23.22 31.69
N PRO A 320 -3.83 -23.09 32.85
CA PRO A 320 -3.50 -22.06 33.83
C PRO A 320 -2.09 -22.24 34.40
N ASN A 321 -1.45 -23.39 34.18
CA ASN A 321 -0.07 -23.64 34.56
C ASN A 321 0.96 -23.25 33.48
N THR A 322 0.53 -22.80 32.30
CA THR A 322 1.47 -22.34 31.27
C THR A 322 2.15 -21.07 31.74
N ILE A 323 3.47 -21.12 31.86
CA ILE A 323 4.29 -20.01 32.30
C ILE A 323 4.52 -19.06 31.11
N TYR A 324 4.29 -17.77 31.31
CA TYR A 324 4.70 -16.74 30.34
C TYR A 324 6.17 -16.93 29.95
N GLN A 325 6.41 -17.14 28.66
CA GLN A 325 7.74 -17.14 28.08
C GLN A 325 7.90 -15.89 27.20
N PRO A 326 9.03 -15.16 27.34
CA PRO A 326 9.42 -14.17 26.35
C PRO A 326 9.39 -14.82 24.97
N PRO A 327 8.73 -14.22 23.97
CA PRO A 327 8.68 -14.80 22.63
C PRO A 327 10.06 -15.05 22.00
N SER A 328 11.02 -14.17 22.28
CA SER A 328 12.41 -14.26 21.83
C SER A 328 13.29 -15.15 22.73
N ALA A 329 12.77 -15.72 23.83
CA ALA A 329 13.60 -16.50 24.75
C ALA A 329 14.11 -17.81 24.13
N LEU A 330 15.40 -18.07 24.33
CA LEU A 330 16.04 -19.33 23.95
C LEU A 330 16.65 -20.02 25.18
N SER A 331 16.48 -21.34 25.25
CA SER A 331 17.23 -22.17 26.20
C SER A 331 18.72 -22.23 25.85
N SER A 332 19.59 -22.53 26.81
CA SER A 332 21.03 -22.70 26.56
C SER A 332 21.33 -23.72 25.45
N ARG A 333 20.56 -24.82 25.40
CA ARG A 333 20.68 -25.80 24.32
C ARG A 333 20.40 -25.17 22.94
N ARG A 334 19.32 -24.40 22.81
CA ARG A 334 18.98 -23.73 21.55
C ARG A 334 19.99 -22.65 21.15
N LYS A 335 20.56 -21.92 22.12
CA LYS A 335 21.66 -20.97 21.88
C LYS A 335 22.88 -21.71 21.31
N ASN A 336 23.25 -22.86 21.90
CA ASN A 336 24.34 -23.70 21.41
C ASN A 336 24.06 -24.27 20.00
N ASP A 337 22.85 -24.78 19.75
CA ASP A 337 22.46 -25.30 18.43
C ASP A 337 22.62 -24.23 17.34
N LEU A 338 22.27 -22.97 17.63
CA LEU A 338 22.47 -21.84 16.70
C LEU A 338 23.95 -21.46 16.55
N ASN A 339 24.71 -21.41 17.65
CA ASN A 339 26.15 -21.16 17.59
C ASN A 339 26.87 -22.21 16.72
N GLU A 340 26.52 -23.49 16.83
CA GLU A 340 27.09 -24.54 15.99
C GLU A 340 26.77 -24.34 14.50
N ARG A 341 25.54 -23.92 14.19
CA ARG A 341 25.12 -23.60 12.81
C ARG A 341 25.86 -22.41 12.24
N PHE A 342 26.06 -21.37 13.03
CA PHE A 342 26.67 -20.11 12.58
C PHE A 342 28.20 -20.12 12.65
N ALA A 343 28.81 -21.15 13.23
CA ALA A 343 30.24 -21.25 13.44
C ALA A 343 31.07 -21.11 12.15
N ALA A 344 30.56 -21.60 11.02
CA ALA A 344 31.28 -21.56 9.74
C ALA A 344 31.55 -20.13 9.25
N ILE A 345 30.71 -19.16 9.62
CA ILE A 345 30.90 -17.73 9.33
C ILE A 345 31.49 -16.96 10.52
N GLY A 346 31.76 -17.62 11.63
CA GLY A 346 32.32 -16.99 12.84
C GLY A 346 31.34 -16.11 13.60
N LEU A 347 30.03 -16.33 13.47
CA LEU A 347 29.03 -15.66 14.30
C LEU A 347 28.73 -16.51 15.54
N ASN A 348 28.89 -15.91 16.72
CA ASN A 348 28.50 -16.45 18.01
C ASN A 348 27.50 -15.49 18.67
N LEU A 349 26.45 -16.03 19.30
CA LEU A 349 25.36 -15.25 19.90
C LEU A 349 25.78 -14.46 21.16
N GLU A 350 26.89 -14.82 21.80
CA GLU A 350 27.45 -14.16 22.99
C GLU A 350 28.70 -13.34 22.64
N GLU A 351 29.61 -13.89 21.84
CA GLU A 351 30.89 -13.26 21.49
C GLU A 351 30.81 -12.35 20.25
N GLY A 352 29.71 -12.43 19.49
CA GLY A 352 29.51 -11.68 18.25
C GLY A 352 30.15 -12.33 17.02
N PHE A 353 30.25 -11.55 15.94
CA PHE A 353 30.81 -11.94 14.66
C PHE A 353 32.31 -11.63 14.58
N GLN A 354 33.09 -12.66 14.28
CA GLN A 354 34.50 -12.55 13.94
C GLN A 354 34.76 -13.34 12.66
N GLN A 355 34.98 -12.62 11.55
CA GLN A 355 35.21 -13.26 10.27
C GLN A 355 36.43 -14.21 10.32
N PRO A 356 36.31 -15.47 9.89
CA PRO A 356 37.44 -16.40 9.86
C PRO A 356 38.61 -15.89 9.01
N ALA A 357 39.81 -15.85 9.60
CA ALA A 357 41.01 -15.30 8.96
C ALA A 357 41.58 -16.22 7.87
N ASN A 358 41.33 -17.52 7.97
CA ASN A 358 41.88 -18.57 7.11
C ASN A 358 41.07 -18.84 5.83
N TRP A 359 40.01 -18.08 5.57
CA TRP A 359 39.23 -18.22 4.34
C TRP A 359 40.06 -17.93 3.08
N THR A 360 39.88 -18.77 2.08
CA THR A 360 40.31 -18.54 0.70
C THR A 360 39.55 -17.37 0.06
N THR A 361 40.02 -16.87 -1.07
CA THR A 361 39.29 -15.87 -1.86
C THR A 361 37.91 -16.38 -2.28
N GLN A 362 37.81 -17.66 -2.64
CA GLN A 362 36.57 -18.29 -3.05
C GLN A 362 35.55 -18.37 -1.91
N GLU A 363 35.98 -18.77 -0.70
CA GLU A 363 35.12 -18.83 0.48
C GLU A 363 34.58 -17.43 0.87
N ARG A 364 35.41 -16.37 0.74
CA ARG A 364 34.95 -14.98 0.94
C ARG A 364 33.92 -14.55 -0.10
N GLN A 365 34.11 -14.94 -1.35
CA GLN A 365 33.12 -14.68 -2.41
C GLN A 365 31.82 -15.40 -2.11
N ILE A 366 31.87 -16.67 -1.71
CA ILE A 366 30.68 -17.45 -1.36
C ILE A 366 29.95 -16.85 -0.17
N PHE A 367 30.65 -16.40 0.87
CA PHE A 367 30.03 -15.69 2.00
C PHE A 367 29.24 -14.45 1.54
N GLN A 368 29.86 -13.59 0.72
CA GLN A 368 29.22 -12.38 0.21
C GLN A 368 28.03 -12.70 -0.72
N GLU A 369 28.18 -13.67 -1.61
CA GLU A 369 27.14 -14.07 -2.55
C GLU A 369 25.98 -14.79 -1.83
N SER A 370 26.26 -15.59 -0.81
CA SER A 370 25.24 -16.28 -0.01
C SER A 370 24.40 -15.27 0.77
N TYR A 371 25.02 -14.22 1.29
CA TYR A 371 24.31 -13.12 1.93
C TYR A 371 23.40 -12.36 0.95
N ARG A 372 23.93 -12.01 -0.23
CA ARG A 372 23.12 -11.37 -1.29
C ARG A 372 21.95 -12.26 -1.71
N PHE A 373 22.20 -13.55 -1.87
CA PHE A 373 21.17 -14.52 -2.15
C PHE A 373 20.12 -14.60 -1.02
N ALA A 374 20.53 -14.60 0.25
CA ALA A 374 19.61 -14.62 1.38
C ALA A 374 18.67 -13.40 1.41
N LEU A 375 19.18 -12.21 1.11
CA LEU A 375 18.34 -11.00 1.00
C LEU A 375 17.35 -11.10 -0.16
N ASN A 376 17.83 -11.49 -1.36
CA ASN A 376 16.98 -11.66 -2.54
C ASN A 376 15.92 -12.76 -2.34
N PHE A 377 16.32 -13.84 -1.68
CA PHE A 377 15.45 -14.93 -1.29
C PHE A 377 14.33 -14.43 -0.38
N LEU A 378 14.69 -13.71 0.69
CA LEU A 378 13.72 -13.19 1.65
C LEU A 378 12.74 -12.22 0.97
N GLN A 379 13.24 -11.30 0.13
CA GLN A 379 12.39 -10.39 -0.65
C GLN A 379 11.44 -11.16 -1.56
N LYS A 380 11.96 -12.03 -2.43
CA LYS A 380 11.14 -12.80 -3.38
C LYS A 380 10.06 -13.61 -2.67
N ALA A 381 10.42 -14.27 -1.58
CA ALA A 381 9.52 -15.18 -0.91
C ALA A 381 8.44 -14.43 -0.10
N THR A 382 8.75 -13.21 0.34
CA THR A 382 7.78 -12.25 0.89
C THR A 382 6.84 -11.74 -0.22
N ASP A 383 7.38 -11.34 -1.38
CA ASP A 383 6.58 -10.87 -2.53
C ASP A 383 5.60 -11.94 -3.03
N ASP A 384 6.06 -13.20 -3.09
CA ASP A 384 5.21 -14.31 -3.53
C ASP A 384 4.07 -14.60 -2.55
N ALA A 385 4.25 -14.32 -1.26
CA ALA A 385 3.18 -14.43 -0.27
C ALA A 385 2.11 -13.35 -0.51
N SER A 386 2.51 -12.09 -0.70
CA SER A 386 1.59 -10.96 -0.87
C SER A 386 0.76 -11.00 -2.16
N LYS A 387 1.17 -11.79 -3.17
CA LYS A 387 0.39 -12.05 -4.40
C LYS A 387 -0.95 -12.72 -4.16
N GLY A 388 -1.13 -13.43 -3.05
CA GLY A 388 -2.33 -14.23 -2.85
C GLY A 388 -2.26 -15.64 -3.46
N ILE A 389 -3.14 -16.52 -2.99
CA ILE A 389 -3.16 -17.94 -3.36
C ILE A 389 -4.26 -18.18 -4.42
N PRO A 390 -3.91 -18.59 -5.65
CA PRO A 390 -4.92 -18.84 -6.70
C PRO A 390 -6.03 -19.79 -6.24
N LEU A 391 -7.29 -19.40 -6.48
CA LEU A 391 -8.50 -20.19 -6.23
C LEU A 391 -8.76 -20.57 -4.76
N LEU A 392 -7.88 -20.22 -3.82
CA LEU A 392 -8.06 -20.46 -2.39
C LEU A 392 -8.40 -19.15 -1.68
N HIS A 393 -9.35 -19.18 -0.73
CA HIS A 393 -9.79 -18.01 0.03
C HIS A 393 -10.14 -16.78 -0.84
N HIS A 394 -10.70 -17.02 -2.03
CA HIS A 394 -10.99 -15.98 -3.04
C HIS A 394 -9.76 -15.19 -3.52
N GLY A 395 -8.59 -15.83 -3.58
CA GLY A 395 -7.35 -15.19 -4.02
C GLY A 395 -6.53 -14.56 -2.89
N TRP A 396 -7.10 -14.37 -1.70
CA TRP A 396 -6.44 -13.67 -0.60
C TRP A 396 -5.32 -14.48 0.07
N HIS A 397 -4.15 -13.86 0.25
CA HIS A 397 -3.19 -14.25 1.26
C HIS A 397 -3.63 -13.71 2.61
N ILE A 398 -3.69 -14.58 3.63
CA ILE A 398 -4.18 -14.22 4.96
C ILE A 398 -3.17 -14.72 5.98
N THR A 399 -2.59 -13.83 6.76
CA THR A 399 -1.69 -14.23 7.86
C THR A 399 -2.35 -13.96 9.20
N ASN A 400 -2.84 -15.01 9.84
CA ASN A 400 -3.62 -14.95 11.09
C ASN A 400 -3.12 -15.94 12.18
N ASN A 401 -1.97 -16.59 11.95
CA ASN A 401 -1.38 -17.55 12.87
C ASN A 401 0.11 -17.27 13.02
N HIS A 402 0.62 -17.27 14.26
CA HIS A 402 2.04 -17.05 14.59
C HIS A 402 2.63 -15.74 14.00
N ILE A 403 1.83 -14.68 13.94
CA ILE A 403 2.21 -13.35 13.44
C ILE A 403 2.10 -12.33 14.58
N GLY A 404 3.03 -11.37 14.65
CA GLY A 404 3.16 -10.45 15.77
C GLY A 404 3.86 -11.07 16.99
N VAL A 405 3.65 -12.36 17.26
CA VAL A 405 4.49 -13.17 18.17
C VAL A 405 4.91 -14.47 17.49
N TYR A 406 6.21 -14.66 17.37
CA TYR A 406 6.77 -15.70 16.52
C TYR A 406 7.37 -16.83 17.38
N PRO A 407 6.90 -18.09 17.23
CA PRO A 407 7.56 -19.24 17.82
C PRO A 407 9.03 -19.33 17.41
N ASN A 408 9.88 -19.87 18.28
CA ASN A 408 11.29 -20.14 17.95
C ASN A 408 11.46 -21.40 17.09
N THR A 409 11.00 -21.32 15.86
CA THR A 409 11.10 -22.34 14.80
C THR A 409 11.55 -21.70 13.49
N TRP A 410 12.20 -22.46 12.61
CA TRP A 410 12.66 -21.92 11.31
C TRP A 410 11.53 -21.35 10.45
N LYS A 411 10.36 -22.01 10.44
CA LYS A 411 9.17 -21.50 9.75
C LYS A 411 8.78 -20.12 10.26
N SER A 412 8.71 -19.96 11.57
CA SER A 412 8.29 -18.69 12.19
C SER A 412 9.38 -17.61 12.13
N TRP A 413 10.67 -17.97 12.16
CA TRP A 413 11.75 -17.02 11.91
C TRP A 413 11.74 -16.50 10.48
N LEU A 414 11.39 -17.34 9.51
CA LEU A 414 11.23 -16.94 8.12
C LEU A 414 10.05 -15.97 7.94
N VAL A 415 8.89 -16.26 8.55
CA VAL A 415 7.74 -15.33 8.58
C VAL A 415 8.10 -14.02 9.29
N ARG A 416 8.81 -14.09 10.43
CA ARG A 416 9.27 -12.92 11.18
C ARG A 416 10.21 -12.05 10.35
N ALA A 417 11.15 -12.67 9.62
CA ALA A 417 12.04 -11.95 8.72
C ALA A 417 11.27 -11.30 7.57
N GLY A 418 10.28 -11.98 6.99
CA GLY A 418 9.39 -11.41 5.96
C GLY A 418 8.60 -10.21 6.48
N ALA A 419 8.02 -10.31 7.68
CA ALA A 419 7.32 -9.19 8.31
C ALA A 419 8.23 -7.97 8.57
N ALA A 420 9.53 -8.18 8.82
CA ALA A 420 10.50 -7.09 8.91
C ALA A 420 10.81 -6.47 7.54
N VAL A 421 10.79 -7.24 6.45
CA VAL A 421 10.93 -6.75 5.07
C VAL A 421 9.72 -5.90 4.64
N GLU A 422 8.50 -6.31 4.98
CA GLU A 422 7.25 -5.60 4.62
C GLU A 422 6.98 -4.33 5.44
N GLY A 423 7.93 -3.81 6.21
CA GLY A 423 7.78 -2.53 6.91
C GLY A 423 7.71 -2.60 8.44
N GLY A 424 7.94 -3.78 9.02
CA GLY A 424 8.18 -3.95 10.45
C GLY A 424 6.94 -3.80 11.34
N ALA A 425 6.92 -4.55 12.45
CA ALA A 425 5.88 -4.53 13.49
C ALA A 425 4.46 -4.87 13.01
N ALA A 426 4.27 -6.13 12.62
CA ALA A 426 2.94 -6.72 12.47
C ALA A 426 2.17 -6.70 13.79
N ASN A 427 0.88 -6.35 13.74
CA ASN A 427 -0.02 -6.56 14.86
C ASN A 427 -0.29 -8.06 15.06
N ILE A 428 -0.62 -8.45 16.29
CA ILE A 428 -1.14 -9.79 16.54
C ILE A 428 -2.55 -9.94 15.92
N PRO A 429 -3.00 -11.15 15.58
CA PRO A 429 -4.32 -11.37 14.98
C PRO A 429 -5.49 -10.77 15.76
N ASN A 430 -5.45 -10.82 17.10
CA ASN A 430 -6.48 -10.22 17.95
C ASN A 430 -6.64 -8.71 17.76
N ASP A 431 -5.58 -8.05 17.31
CA ASP A 431 -5.53 -6.61 17.10
C ASP A 431 -5.87 -6.22 15.67
N ALA A 432 -5.29 -6.93 14.70
CA ALA A 432 -5.61 -6.74 13.29
C ALA A 432 -5.18 -7.95 12.44
N VAL A 433 -5.91 -8.18 11.35
CA VAL A 433 -5.50 -9.09 10.26
C VAL A 433 -5.51 -8.32 8.94
N TYR A 434 -4.47 -8.54 8.13
CA TYR A 434 -4.21 -7.81 6.88
C TYR A 434 -4.19 -8.72 5.65
N PRO A 435 -5.35 -9.18 5.15
CA PRO A 435 -5.34 -9.94 3.91
C PRO A 435 -4.83 -9.10 2.73
N THR A 436 -3.97 -9.67 1.91
CA THR A 436 -3.46 -9.06 0.66
C THR A 436 -3.75 -9.94 -0.54
N THR A 437 -3.92 -9.33 -1.70
CA THR A 437 -4.01 -10.06 -2.97
C THR A 437 -3.60 -9.19 -4.15
N GLN A 438 -2.95 -9.84 -5.12
CA GLN A 438 -2.73 -9.30 -6.47
C GLN A 438 -3.54 -10.10 -7.49
N ARG A 439 -4.55 -10.84 -7.02
CA ARG A 439 -5.36 -11.75 -7.82
C ARG A 439 -6.85 -11.46 -7.67
N ASP A 440 -7.57 -11.60 -8.77
CA ASP A 440 -9.02 -11.67 -8.78
C ASP A 440 -9.53 -13.05 -8.34
N SER A 441 -10.85 -13.19 -8.28
CA SER A 441 -11.55 -14.41 -7.88
C SER A 441 -11.25 -15.64 -8.75
N ASP A 442 -10.82 -15.43 -9.99
CA ASP A 442 -10.43 -16.50 -10.93
C ASP A 442 -8.94 -16.90 -10.75
N GLY A 443 -8.21 -16.21 -9.87
CA GLY A 443 -6.78 -16.41 -9.62
C GLY A 443 -5.87 -15.65 -10.60
N LEU A 444 -6.42 -14.77 -11.42
CA LEU A 444 -5.72 -14.01 -12.45
C LEU A 444 -5.22 -12.67 -11.90
N GLN A 445 -4.15 -12.14 -12.49
CA GLN A 445 -3.46 -10.93 -12.01
C GLN A 445 -4.39 -9.71 -12.04
N LEU A 446 -4.42 -8.94 -10.95
CA LEU A 446 -5.08 -7.64 -10.91
C LEU A 446 -4.29 -6.64 -11.76
N THR A 447 -4.96 -6.10 -12.76
CA THR A 447 -4.48 -5.06 -13.67
C THR A 447 -5.54 -3.99 -13.86
N SER A 448 -5.15 -2.72 -13.86
CA SER A 448 -6.05 -1.57 -14.03
C SER A 448 -6.64 -1.45 -15.44
N THR A 449 -6.22 -2.30 -16.38
CA THR A 449 -6.89 -2.49 -17.68
C THR A 449 -8.28 -3.11 -17.56
N TYR A 450 -8.68 -3.64 -16.40
CA TYR A 450 -10.03 -4.15 -16.15
C TYR A 450 -10.70 -3.43 -14.98
N ASN A 451 -12.03 -3.47 -14.98
CA ASN A 451 -12.85 -3.12 -13.82
C ASN A 451 -13.01 -4.32 -12.89
N TYR A 452 -13.09 -4.07 -11.59
CA TYR A 452 -13.41 -5.09 -10.60
C TYR A 452 -14.45 -4.60 -9.61
N ARG A 453 -15.09 -5.54 -8.92
CA ARG A 453 -16.03 -5.26 -7.84
C ARG A 453 -15.70 -6.08 -6.60
N ILE A 454 -15.85 -5.42 -5.45
CA ILE A 454 -15.91 -6.09 -4.14
C ILE A 454 -17.32 -5.88 -3.60
N THR A 455 -18.09 -6.95 -3.47
CA THR A 455 -19.44 -6.91 -2.90
C THR A 455 -19.38 -7.26 -1.42
N LEU A 456 -19.80 -6.32 -0.59
CA LEU A 456 -19.91 -6.47 0.86
C LEU A 456 -21.37 -6.75 1.21
N PRO A 457 -21.75 -8.02 1.50
CA PRO A 457 -23.11 -8.33 1.88
C PRO A 457 -23.43 -7.73 3.25
N ALA A 458 -24.64 -7.19 3.41
CA ALA A 458 -25.13 -6.84 4.74
C ALA A 458 -25.34 -8.11 5.57
N THR A 459 -24.82 -8.10 6.80
CA THR A 459 -25.15 -9.10 7.82
C THR A 459 -26.44 -8.71 8.54
N ALA A 460 -27.02 -9.63 9.31
CA ALA A 460 -28.29 -9.43 10.00
C ALA A 460 -28.32 -8.25 11.00
N ASN A 461 -27.15 -7.73 11.40
CA ASN A 461 -27.02 -6.61 12.35
C ASN A 461 -26.42 -5.36 11.67
N GLN A 462 -27.24 -4.63 10.91
CA GLN A 462 -26.85 -3.47 10.11
C GLN A 462 -26.35 -2.23 10.89
N GLN A 463 -26.49 -2.20 12.22
CA GLN A 463 -26.22 -1.00 13.04
C GLN A 463 -24.83 -0.98 13.69
N SER A 464 -23.89 -1.77 13.20
CA SER A 464 -22.54 -1.84 13.79
C SER A 464 -21.46 -1.79 12.71
N ILE A 465 -20.25 -1.42 13.11
CA ILE A 465 -19.02 -1.58 12.32
C ILE A 465 -18.92 -3.00 11.70
N ALA A 466 -19.43 -4.01 12.42
CA ALA A 466 -19.43 -5.40 11.98
C ALA A 466 -20.48 -5.75 10.90
N ALA A 467 -21.30 -4.78 10.45
CA ALA A 467 -22.42 -5.01 9.54
C ALA A 467 -22.00 -5.62 8.19
N TYR A 468 -20.80 -5.28 7.71
CA TYR A 468 -20.31 -5.68 6.38
C TYR A 468 -19.02 -6.52 6.41
N ALA A 469 -18.39 -6.64 7.58
CA ALA A 469 -17.13 -7.33 7.77
C ALA A 469 -16.91 -7.67 9.25
N PRO A 470 -16.24 -8.78 9.61
CA PRO A 470 -16.10 -9.25 10.99
C PRO A 470 -15.04 -8.46 11.78
N ALA A 471 -15.30 -7.18 12.06
CA ALA A 471 -14.41 -6.29 12.80
C ALA A 471 -15.20 -5.43 13.81
N GLN A 472 -14.61 -5.24 14.99
CA GLN A 472 -15.16 -4.38 16.06
C GLN A 472 -14.50 -3.01 16.11
N GLY A 473 -13.25 -2.89 15.66
CA GLY A 473 -12.51 -1.64 15.62
C GLY A 473 -12.84 -0.83 14.39
N PHE A 474 -12.45 -1.33 13.22
CA PHE A 474 -12.85 -0.82 11.89
C PHE A 474 -12.40 -1.82 10.81
N TRP A 475 -12.88 -1.64 9.59
CA TRP A 475 -12.37 -2.35 8.43
C TRP A 475 -12.19 -1.42 7.23
N SER A 476 -11.29 -1.76 6.32
CA SER A 476 -11.06 -1.00 5.08
C SER A 476 -10.47 -1.85 3.96
N PHE A 477 -10.63 -1.40 2.73
CA PHE A 477 -9.96 -1.90 1.53
C PHE A 477 -9.11 -0.77 0.95
N THR A 478 -7.85 -1.05 0.65
CA THR A 478 -6.88 -0.05 0.17
C THR A 478 -6.21 -0.54 -1.11
N ILE A 479 -6.02 0.36 -2.07
CA ILE A 479 -5.28 0.08 -3.31
C ILE A 479 -3.85 0.54 -3.19
N TYR A 480 -2.94 -0.33 -3.59
CA TYR A 480 -1.54 -0.01 -3.73
C TYR A 480 -1.01 -0.35 -5.11
N GLN A 481 0.04 0.35 -5.51
CA GLN A 481 0.84 -0.04 -6.67
C GLN A 481 2.15 -0.68 -6.19
N PRO A 482 2.34 -1.99 -6.43
CA PRO A 482 3.60 -2.69 -6.23
C PRO A 482 4.77 -1.99 -6.92
N ASN A 483 5.89 -1.73 -6.24
CA ASN A 483 7.11 -1.20 -6.88
C ASN A 483 8.27 -2.20 -6.73
N PRO A 484 8.91 -2.65 -7.84
CA PRO A 484 10.00 -3.63 -7.81
C PRO A 484 11.36 -3.11 -7.29
N GLY A 485 11.39 -2.01 -6.54
CA GLY A 485 12.61 -1.54 -5.86
C GLY A 485 13.13 -2.52 -4.80
N ASN A 486 14.36 -2.30 -4.30
CA ASN A 486 15.04 -3.19 -3.33
C ASN A 486 14.34 -3.34 -1.95
N ALA A 487 13.24 -2.65 -1.75
CA ALA A 487 12.22 -3.02 -0.78
C ALA A 487 10.90 -2.86 -1.52
N TYR A 488 10.13 -3.93 -1.65
CA TYR A 488 8.75 -3.86 -2.14
C TYR A 488 7.97 -2.90 -1.23
N GLN A 489 7.78 -1.67 -1.69
CA GLN A 489 7.02 -0.64 -0.98
C GLN A 489 5.76 -0.37 -1.82
N PRO A 490 4.64 -1.04 -1.54
CA PRO A 490 3.39 -0.68 -2.18
C PRO A 490 3.01 0.73 -1.73
N PHE A 491 2.92 1.67 -2.69
CA PHE A 491 2.56 3.06 -2.44
C PHE A 491 1.07 3.29 -2.69
N LEU A 492 0.49 4.25 -1.96
CA LEU A 492 -0.83 4.77 -2.30
C LEU A 492 -0.76 5.39 -3.69
N ILE A 493 -1.76 5.10 -4.51
CA ILE A 493 -1.76 5.50 -5.91
C ILE A 493 -2.05 6.99 -6.07
N GLU A 494 -1.45 7.62 -7.08
CA GLU A 494 -1.74 9.00 -7.45
C GLU A 494 -3.21 9.18 -7.87
N ASN A 495 -3.77 8.21 -8.60
CA ASN A 495 -5.15 8.25 -9.11
C ASN A 495 -6.22 8.34 -8.00
N ALA A 496 -5.85 8.17 -6.73
CA ALA A 496 -6.72 8.38 -5.58
C ALA A 496 -7.33 9.80 -5.54
N ILE A 497 -6.64 10.80 -6.10
CA ILE A 497 -7.14 12.19 -6.16
C ILE A 497 -8.32 12.38 -7.12
N GLN A 498 -8.54 11.45 -8.06
CA GLN A 498 -9.59 11.57 -9.07
C GLN A 498 -10.99 11.27 -8.50
N ASN A 499 -11.08 10.55 -7.38
CA ASN A 499 -12.35 10.43 -6.68
C ASN A 499 -12.59 11.66 -5.79
N THR A 500 -13.31 12.61 -6.35
CA THR A 500 -13.64 13.87 -5.70
C THR A 500 -14.93 13.82 -4.86
N ALA A 501 -15.58 12.66 -4.72
CA ALA A 501 -16.88 12.55 -4.02
C ALA A 501 -16.82 12.97 -2.55
N TYR A 502 -15.64 12.85 -1.93
CA TYR A 502 -15.38 13.20 -0.53
C TYR A 502 -14.64 14.54 -0.36
N THR A 503 -14.48 15.31 -1.43
CA THR A 503 -13.82 16.62 -1.39
C THR A 503 -14.87 17.72 -1.30
N PRO A 504 -15.04 18.37 -0.12
CA PRO A 504 -15.94 19.51 -0.01
C PRO A 504 -15.36 20.72 -0.75
N ILE A 505 -16.24 21.54 -1.36
CA ILE A 505 -15.87 22.84 -1.94
C ILE A 505 -16.25 23.91 -0.92
N ASP A 506 -15.44 24.05 0.12
CA ASP A 506 -15.71 24.88 1.30
C ASP A 506 -14.63 25.93 1.59
N GLU A 507 -13.56 25.96 0.79
CA GLU A 507 -12.50 26.94 0.90
C GLU A 507 -12.65 28.10 -0.09
N THR A 508 -12.03 29.23 0.26
CA THR A 508 -11.97 30.41 -0.59
C THR A 508 -10.55 30.94 -0.70
N ALA A 509 -10.15 31.29 -1.91
CA ALA A 509 -8.91 32.01 -2.18
C ALA A 509 -9.17 33.35 -2.87
N THR A 510 -8.23 34.29 -2.74
CA THR A 510 -8.26 35.58 -3.44
C THR A 510 -7.05 35.73 -4.35
N LEU A 511 -7.27 36.17 -5.59
CA LEU A 511 -6.20 36.51 -6.53
C LEU A 511 -5.41 37.73 -6.03
N THR A 512 -4.09 37.65 -6.02
CA THR A 512 -3.19 38.75 -5.70
C THR A 512 -2.74 39.49 -6.97
N ALA A 513 -2.26 40.72 -6.82
CA ALA A 513 -1.82 41.56 -7.95
C ALA A 513 -0.65 40.96 -8.74
N ASP A 514 0.13 40.07 -8.13
CA ASP A 514 1.26 39.35 -8.74
C ASP A 514 0.89 37.96 -9.28
N GLY A 515 -0.41 37.65 -9.42
CA GLY A 515 -0.89 36.43 -10.09
C GLY A 515 -0.82 35.16 -9.25
N ARG A 516 -0.79 35.28 -7.91
CA ARG A 516 -0.90 34.16 -6.97
C ARG A 516 -2.30 34.09 -6.37
N ILE A 517 -2.65 32.97 -5.75
CA ILE A 517 -3.85 32.88 -4.92
C ILE A 517 -3.47 32.88 -3.45
N LYS A 518 -4.21 33.64 -2.63
CA LYS A 518 -4.06 33.67 -1.18
C LYS A 518 -5.21 32.92 -0.53
N THR A 519 -4.92 31.97 0.36
CA THR A 519 -5.94 31.24 1.13
C THR A 519 -5.49 30.99 2.57
N SER A 520 -6.39 30.50 3.42
CA SER A 520 -6.09 30.07 4.78
C SER A 520 -5.17 28.85 4.76
N LYS A 521 -4.24 28.77 5.72
CA LYS A 521 -3.39 27.58 5.87
C LYS A 521 -4.22 26.42 6.46
N PRO A 522 -4.28 25.25 5.81
CA PRO A 522 -4.95 24.08 6.37
C PRO A 522 -4.32 23.64 7.70
N PRO A 523 -5.09 23.13 8.68
CA PRO A 523 -4.55 22.66 9.96
C PRO A 523 -3.51 21.54 9.86
N ASN A 524 -3.61 20.71 8.81
CA ASN A 524 -2.74 19.57 8.50
C ASN A 524 -1.71 19.89 7.40
N TRP A 525 -1.46 21.16 7.13
CA TRP A 525 -0.48 21.57 6.13
C TRP A 525 0.92 21.09 6.51
N ASN A 526 1.56 20.36 5.60
CA ASN A 526 2.91 19.83 5.76
C ASN A 526 3.77 20.34 4.60
N ASP A 527 4.82 21.10 4.91
CA ASP A 527 5.71 21.70 3.91
C ASP A 527 6.44 20.65 3.07
N SER A 528 6.70 19.47 3.63
CA SER A 528 7.36 18.37 2.92
C SER A 528 6.48 17.74 1.82
N THR A 529 5.16 17.92 1.90
CA THR A 529 4.17 17.44 0.90
C THR A 529 3.40 18.57 0.23
N ALA A 530 3.75 19.83 0.50
CA ALA A 530 3.07 21.01 -0.03
C ALA A 530 3.11 21.05 -1.56
N LEU A 531 4.26 20.77 -2.16
CA LEU A 531 4.39 20.66 -3.62
C LEU A 531 3.61 19.45 -4.13
N GLY A 532 2.74 19.67 -5.12
CA GLY A 532 1.87 18.63 -5.65
C GLY A 532 0.59 18.40 -4.86
N THR A 533 0.39 19.07 -3.71
CA THR A 533 -0.91 19.04 -3.02
C THR A 533 -1.99 19.52 -3.99
N ALA A 534 -3.03 18.71 -4.16
CA ALA A 534 -4.07 18.94 -5.16
C ALA A 534 -5.26 19.69 -4.56
N LEU A 535 -5.87 20.56 -5.37
CA LEU A 535 -7.11 21.26 -5.08
C LEU A 535 -8.10 21.09 -6.22
N LEU A 536 -9.39 21.14 -5.90
CA LEU A 536 -10.50 21.05 -6.85
C LEU A 536 -11.24 22.37 -6.91
N THR A 537 -11.41 22.94 -8.10
CA THR A 537 -12.23 24.14 -8.29
C THR A 537 -13.72 23.84 -8.20
N GLY A 538 -14.51 24.82 -7.76
CA GLY A 538 -15.97 24.68 -7.68
C GLY A 538 -16.66 24.44 -9.03
N LYS A 539 -17.95 24.11 -8.97
CA LYS A 539 -18.78 23.78 -10.15
C LYS A 539 -19.10 24.97 -11.05
N GLU A 540 -18.88 26.19 -10.57
CA GLU A 540 -19.08 27.42 -11.34
C GLU A 540 -17.75 27.89 -11.96
N LYS A 541 -17.80 28.45 -13.17
CA LYS A 541 -16.60 28.94 -13.84
C LYS A 541 -15.97 30.08 -13.02
N PRO A 542 -14.69 29.97 -12.61
CA PRO A 542 -14.02 31.05 -11.88
C PRO A 542 -13.93 32.34 -12.70
N SER A 543 -13.98 33.49 -12.02
CA SER A 543 -13.74 34.80 -12.64
C SER A 543 -12.26 35.06 -12.96
N ILE A 544 -11.38 34.21 -12.45
CA ILE A 544 -9.93 34.25 -12.65
C ILE A 544 -9.60 33.50 -13.95
N GLU A 545 -9.03 34.20 -14.93
CA GLU A 545 -8.59 33.61 -16.19
C GLU A 545 -7.45 32.61 -15.94
N GLY A 546 -7.44 31.51 -16.68
CA GLY A 546 -6.50 30.39 -16.52
C GLY A 546 -7.04 29.26 -15.64
N MET A 547 -8.20 29.44 -15.00
CA MET A 547 -8.86 28.40 -14.22
C MET A 547 -10.16 27.93 -14.87
N GLU A 548 -10.38 26.62 -14.85
CA GLU A 548 -11.63 25.99 -15.26
C GLU A 548 -12.40 25.47 -14.04
N LYS A 549 -13.71 25.28 -14.21
CA LYS A 549 -14.59 24.70 -13.17
C LYS A 549 -14.39 23.21 -13.04
N ASP A 550 -14.67 22.65 -11.86
CA ASP A 550 -14.63 21.21 -11.60
C ASP A 550 -13.31 20.57 -12.08
N THR A 551 -12.20 21.27 -11.87
CA THR A 551 -10.88 20.94 -12.40
C THR A 551 -9.86 20.84 -11.27
N ILE A 552 -9.02 19.81 -11.34
CA ILE A 552 -7.94 19.60 -10.38
C ILE A 552 -6.73 20.46 -10.78
N TYR A 553 -6.16 21.16 -9.81
CA TYR A 553 -4.89 21.88 -9.93
C TYR A 553 -3.94 21.46 -8.81
N TYR A 554 -2.64 21.60 -9.06
CA TYR A 554 -1.58 21.21 -8.14
C TYR A 554 -0.84 22.43 -7.61
N VAL A 555 -0.46 22.43 -6.33
CA VAL A 555 0.40 23.47 -5.76
C VAL A 555 1.79 23.40 -6.39
N TYR A 556 2.16 24.43 -7.16
CA TYR A 556 3.47 24.60 -7.80
C TYR A 556 4.49 25.28 -6.87
N SER A 557 4.03 26.15 -5.97
CA SER A 557 4.86 26.74 -4.93
C SER A 557 3.98 27.30 -3.83
N ALA A 558 4.43 27.23 -2.57
CA ALA A 558 3.74 27.81 -1.42
C ALA A 558 4.66 28.73 -0.62
N GLU A 559 4.13 29.87 -0.17
CA GLU A 559 4.78 30.80 0.75
C GLU A 559 3.83 31.08 1.92
N GLU A 560 4.28 30.79 3.15
CA GLU A 560 3.51 31.07 4.35
C GLU A 560 3.56 32.56 4.73
N VAL A 561 2.40 33.15 4.98
CA VAL A 561 2.25 34.55 5.42
C VAL A 561 1.25 34.63 6.57
N GLY A 562 1.77 34.49 7.80
CA GLY A 562 0.94 34.42 9.00
C GLY A 562 0.11 33.12 9.04
N ASN A 563 -1.21 33.24 9.12
CA ASN A 563 -2.14 32.10 9.05
C ASN A 563 -2.64 31.83 7.62
N SER A 564 -2.03 32.45 6.61
CA SER A 564 -2.36 32.27 5.20
C SER A 564 -1.20 31.67 4.42
N ILE A 565 -1.51 31.13 3.26
CA ILE A 565 -0.54 30.67 2.26
C ILE A 565 -0.79 31.37 0.93
N LEU A 566 0.30 31.75 0.25
CA LEU A 566 0.32 32.29 -1.10
C LEU A 566 0.78 31.18 -2.06
N LEU A 567 -0.03 30.88 -3.06
CA LEU A 567 0.18 29.73 -3.94
C LEU A 567 0.33 30.15 -5.40
N LYS A 568 1.24 29.48 -6.10
CA LYS A 568 1.17 29.30 -7.55
C LYS A 568 0.64 27.90 -7.82
N LEU A 569 -0.14 27.74 -8.88
CA LEU A 569 -0.74 26.47 -9.27
C LEU A 569 -0.19 25.98 -10.60
N ALA A 570 -0.19 24.67 -10.81
CA ALA A 570 0.03 24.01 -12.09
C ALA A 570 -1.24 23.23 -12.49
N SER A 571 -1.46 23.04 -13.78
CA SER A 571 -2.57 22.22 -14.31
C SER A 571 -2.25 20.74 -14.35
N ASP A 572 -0.98 20.38 -14.16
CA ASP A 572 -0.50 19.02 -14.34
C ASP A 572 0.64 18.70 -13.36
N TYR A 573 0.79 17.42 -13.06
CA TYR A 573 1.79 16.86 -12.15
C TYR A 573 2.51 15.73 -12.86
N GLN A 574 3.84 15.77 -12.86
CA GLN A 574 4.68 14.75 -13.45
C GLN A 574 5.33 13.91 -12.33
N PRO A 575 4.89 12.66 -12.11
CA PRO A 575 5.55 11.75 -11.20
C PRO A 575 6.97 11.41 -11.63
N THR A 576 7.79 11.01 -10.66
CA THR A 576 9.02 10.26 -10.97
C THR A 576 8.67 8.79 -11.06
N TYR A 577 9.29 8.06 -11.98
CA TYR A 577 8.97 6.65 -12.25
C TYR A 577 10.15 5.73 -11.97
N SER A 578 9.84 4.54 -11.45
CA SER A 578 10.75 3.41 -11.34
C SER A 578 10.13 2.24 -12.07
N ASN A 579 10.77 1.75 -13.14
CA ASN A 579 10.20 0.70 -14.01
C ASN A 579 8.74 1.00 -14.44
N GLY A 580 8.47 2.27 -14.73
CA GLY A 580 7.16 2.75 -15.15
C GLY A 580 6.08 2.86 -14.08
N ILE A 581 6.42 2.61 -12.82
CA ILE A 581 5.52 2.80 -11.67
C ILE A 581 5.87 4.14 -10.99
N PRO A 582 4.89 5.03 -10.74
CA PRO A 582 5.10 6.23 -9.95
C PRO A 582 5.77 5.92 -8.60
N VAL A 583 6.80 6.68 -8.26
CA VAL A 583 7.49 6.60 -6.97
C VAL A 583 6.77 7.52 -5.99
N GLY A 584 6.26 6.95 -4.89
CA GLY A 584 5.53 7.71 -3.88
C GLY A 584 6.33 8.92 -3.37
N GLY A 585 5.69 10.10 -3.40
CA GLY A 585 6.27 11.38 -2.99
C GLY A 585 7.31 11.98 -3.91
N GLU A 586 7.65 11.33 -5.01
CA GLU A 586 8.56 11.87 -6.02
C GLU A 586 7.81 12.31 -7.26
N GLY A 587 8.23 13.46 -7.80
CA GLY A 587 7.57 14.11 -8.91
C GLY A 587 7.55 15.61 -8.71
N SER A 588 7.00 16.33 -9.68
CA SER A 588 6.88 17.78 -9.62
C SER A 588 5.68 18.26 -10.42
N PRO A 589 4.94 19.26 -9.92
CA PRO A 589 4.02 20.05 -10.73
C PRO A 589 4.79 20.61 -11.94
N THR A 590 4.15 20.65 -13.12
CA THR A 590 4.83 20.99 -14.39
C THR A 590 5.05 22.50 -14.55
N GLN A 591 4.28 23.18 -15.40
CA GLN A 591 4.39 24.62 -15.61
C GLN A 591 3.32 25.37 -14.79
N PRO A 592 3.67 26.50 -14.16
CA PRO A 592 2.69 27.28 -13.42
C PRO A 592 1.65 27.89 -14.38
N VAL A 593 0.38 27.77 -14.00
CA VAL A 593 -0.74 28.41 -14.69
C VAL A 593 -0.63 29.92 -14.55
N SER A 594 -0.76 30.62 -15.68
CA SER A 594 -0.78 32.09 -15.69
C SER A 594 -2.16 32.62 -15.31
N LEU A 595 -2.35 32.96 -14.04
CA LEU A 595 -3.61 33.49 -13.52
C LEU A 595 -3.74 35.01 -13.79
N LYS A 596 -4.87 35.43 -14.37
CA LYS A 596 -5.16 36.86 -14.63
C LYS A 596 -6.56 37.23 -14.12
N GLY A 597 -6.72 38.49 -13.74
CA GLY A 597 -7.97 39.02 -13.21
C GLY A 597 -7.75 40.25 -12.34
N SER A 598 -8.82 40.75 -11.73
CA SER A 598 -8.73 41.84 -10.76
C SER A 598 -8.20 41.31 -9.43
N ALA A 599 -7.23 42.01 -8.82
CA ALA A 599 -6.77 41.65 -7.48
C ALA A 599 -7.96 41.68 -6.50
N GLY A 600 -8.09 40.62 -5.69
CA GLY A 600 -9.24 40.39 -4.81
C GLY A 600 -10.35 39.54 -5.44
N SER A 601 -10.29 39.19 -6.74
CA SER A 601 -11.18 38.18 -7.33
C SER A 601 -11.12 36.87 -6.53
N THR A 602 -12.28 36.28 -6.27
CA THR A 602 -12.39 35.08 -5.44
C THR A 602 -12.40 33.80 -6.28
N LEU A 603 -11.88 32.73 -5.68
CA LEU A 603 -11.95 31.35 -6.14
C LEU A 603 -12.57 30.51 -5.03
N SER A 604 -13.63 29.78 -5.35
CA SER A 604 -14.15 28.73 -4.48
C SER A 604 -13.50 27.40 -4.87
N PHE A 605 -12.97 26.67 -3.89
CA PHE A 605 -12.26 25.42 -4.12
C PHE A 605 -12.35 24.50 -2.89
N GLY A 606 -11.83 23.28 -3.03
CA GLY A 606 -11.61 22.34 -1.94
C GLY A 606 -10.21 21.74 -2.00
N TRP A 607 -9.60 21.46 -0.86
CA TRP A 607 -8.40 20.61 -0.81
C TRP A 607 -8.81 19.16 -1.05
N ILE A 608 -8.16 18.48 -2.00
CA ILE A 608 -8.57 17.12 -2.34
C ILE A 608 -8.28 16.17 -1.19
N ASN A 609 -9.31 15.39 -0.82
CA ASN A 609 -9.20 14.23 0.07
C ASN A 609 -8.97 12.98 -0.80
N PRO A 610 -7.73 12.45 -0.90
CA PRO A 610 -7.44 11.35 -1.82
C PRO A 610 -8.09 10.04 -1.33
N VAL A 611 -8.87 9.40 -2.19
CA VAL A 611 -9.61 8.17 -1.86
C VAL A 611 -8.78 6.95 -2.27
N ALA A 612 -7.68 6.69 -1.56
CA ALA A 612 -6.89 5.47 -1.77
C ALA A 612 -7.48 4.25 -1.05
N GLN A 613 -8.49 4.49 -0.19
CA GLN A 613 -9.16 3.47 0.61
C GLN A 613 -10.63 3.82 0.85
N LEU A 614 -11.43 2.78 1.11
CA LEU A 614 -12.81 2.90 1.59
C LEU A 614 -13.08 1.84 2.66
N GLY A 615 -13.87 2.18 3.67
CA GLY A 615 -14.08 1.31 4.83
C GLY A 615 -15.24 1.72 5.73
N SER A 616 -15.28 1.11 6.92
CA SER A 616 -16.33 1.36 7.91
C SER A 616 -16.42 2.82 8.35
N SER A 617 -15.31 3.56 8.32
CA SER A 617 -15.28 5.00 8.65
C SER A 617 -16.12 5.87 7.70
N GLN A 618 -16.53 5.35 6.54
CA GLN A 618 -17.42 6.03 5.59
C GLN A 618 -18.87 5.50 5.62
N LEU A 619 -19.22 4.61 6.57
CA LEU A 619 -20.59 4.14 6.70
C LEU A 619 -21.51 5.24 7.23
N PRO A 620 -22.79 5.27 6.80
CA PRO A 620 -23.80 6.12 7.42
C PRO A 620 -23.90 5.88 8.93
N GLY A 621 -23.80 6.95 9.73
CA GLY A 621 -23.87 6.90 11.19
C GLY A 621 -22.52 6.71 11.90
N GLU A 622 -21.46 6.31 11.19
CA GLU A 622 -20.09 6.22 11.72
C GLU A 622 -19.29 7.51 11.49
N THR A 623 -19.79 8.42 10.66
CA THR A 623 -19.17 9.72 10.36
C THR A 623 -20.23 10.81 10.24
N ASN A 624 -19.82 12.06 10.52
CA ASN A 624 -20.61 13.26 10.27
C ASN A 624 -20.38 13.84 8.86
N ALA A 625 -19.54 13.21 8.05
CA ALA A 625 -19.29 13.61 6.67
C ALA A 625 -20.59 13.59 5.85
N THR A 626 -20.70 14.55 4.92
CA THR A 626 -21.87 14.68 4.03
C THR A 626 -21.94 13.57 2.99
N THR A 627 -20.79 12.99 2.62
CA THR A 627 -20.68 11.85 1.70
C THR A 627 -20.38 10.58 2.49
N THR A 628 -21.18 9.54 2.27
CA THR A 628 -21.03 8.20 2.86
C THR A 628 -21.16 7.13 1.78
N LEU A 629 -20.73 5.90 2.11
CA LEU A 629 -20.90 4.75 1.23
C LEU A 629 -22.39 4.53 0.91
N ALA A 630 -22.68 4.33 -0.36
CA ALA A 630 -24.01 3.99 -0.85
C ALA A 630 -24.27 2.49 -0.68
N THR A 631 -25.49 2.17 -0.23
CA THR A 631 -26.00 0.80 -0.20
C THR A 631 -26.86 0.53 -1.42
N GLU A 632 -26.79 -0.71 -1.89
CA GLU A 632 -27.63 -1.25 -2.94
C GLU A 632 -29.05 -1.56 -2.42
N SER A 633 -29.97 -1.86 -3.33
CA SER A 633 -31.36 -2.18 -2.97
C SER A 633 -31.51 -3.43 -2.08
N ASP A 634 -30.55 -4.35 -2.11
CA ASP A 634 -30.49 -5.54 -1.25
C ASP A 634 -29.74 -5.30 0.08
N GLY A 635 -29.30 -4.06 0.31
CA GLY A 635 -28.53 -3.64 1.48
C GLY A 635 -27.03 -3.91 1.38
N SER A 636 -26.52 -4.52 0.32
CA SER A 636 -25.07 -4.69 0.12
C SER A 636 -24.37 -3.36 -0.19
N ILE A 637 -23.04 -3.34 -0.08
CA ILE A 637 -22.20 -2.25 -0.60
C ILE A 637 -21.32 -2.84 -1.70
N ASN A 638 -21.39 -2.25 -2.90
CA ASN A 638 -20.47 -2.58 -3.98
C ASN A 638 -19.37 -1.54 -4.05
N LEU A 639 -18.13 -1.93 -3.76
CA LEU A 639 -16.95 -1.12 -4.07
C LEU A 639 -16.51 -1.41 -5.50
N LEU A 640 -16.42 -0.37 -6.33
CA LEU A 640 -15.96 -0.48 -7.71
C LEU A 640 -14.49 -0.11 -7.80
N LEU A 641 -13.66 -1.00 -8.35
CA LEU A 641 -12.24 -0.77 -8.59
C LEU A 641 -12.04 -0.50 -10.08
N SER A 642 -11.61 0.71 -10.44
CA SER A 642 -11.42 1.14 -11.82
C SER A 642 -10.41 2.27 -11.94
N ASN A 643 -9.68 2.36 -13.06
CA ASN A 643 -8.78 3.48 -13.34
C ASN A 643 -9.55 4.73 -13.79
N LEU A 644 -10.73 4.57 -14.38
CA LEU A 644 -11.59 5.65 -14.83
C LEU A 644 -12.77 5.86 -13.87
N ALA A 645 -13.22 7.11 -13.76
CA ALA A 645 -14.35 7.44 -12.92
C ALA A 645 -15.64 6.74 -13.42
N PRO A 646 -16.43 6.14 -12.52
CA PRO A 646 -17.75 5.65 -12.88
C PRO A 646 -18.74 6.80 -13.03
N ASP A 647 -19.81 6.51 -13.76
CA ASP A 647 -20.86 7.47 -14.07
C ASP A 647 -21.86 7.60 -12.89
N THR A 648 -21.97 6.57 -12.06
CA THR A 648 -22.81 6.52 -10.85
C THR A 648 -22.03 6.03 -9.63
N ASN A 649 -22.54 6.31 -8.42
CA ASN A 649 -21.98 5.83 -7.15
C ASN A 649 -20.48 6.13 -6.95
N ARG A 650 -20.03 7.34 -7.34
CA ARG A 650 -18.62 7.75 -7.17
C ARG A 650 -18.12 7.65 -5.72
N GLN A 651 -18.99 7.77 -4.72
CA GLN A 651 -18.63 7.53 -3.33
C GLN A 651 -18.17 6.09 -3.02
N ASN A 652 -18.57 5.10 -3.83
CA ASN A 652 -18.13 3.71 -3.69
C ASN A 652 -16.96 3.36 -4.63
N TRP A 653 -16.45 4.34 -5.38
CA TRP A 653 -15.36 4.13 -6.31
C TRP A 653 -14.02 4.15 -5.57
N LEU A 654 -13.26 3.08 -5.75
CA LEU A 654 -11.89 2.97 -5.30
C LEU A 654 -10.97 3.00 -6.53
N PRO A 655 -10.31 4.13 -6.83
CA PRO A 655 -9.47 4.25 -8.01
C PRO A 655 -8.37 3.18 -8.05
N THR A 656 -8.02 2.70 -9.24
CA THR A 656 -6.83 1.86 -9.51
C THR A 656 -5.79 2.65 -10.32
N PRO A 657 -4.53 2.18 -10.49
CA PRO A 657 -3.53 2.94 -11.23
C PRO A 657 -3.99 3.41 -12.62
N LEU A 658 -3.79 4.69 -12.91
CA LEU A 658 -4.00 5.28 -14.23
C LEU A 658 -2.62 5.46 -14.88
N VAL A 659 -2.35 4.68 -15.94
CA VAL A 659 -1.05 4.69 -16.65
C VAL A 659 -1.23 5.48 -17.94
N THR A 660 -0.96 6.78 -17.89
CA THR A 660 -1.17 7.70 -19.02
C THR A 660 0.03 8.61 -19.29
N ASN A 661 1.10 8.48 -18.51
CA ASN A 661 2.15 9.47 -18.43
C ASN A 661 3.50 8.93 -18.94
N ALA A 662 4.35 9.90 -19.29
CA ALA A 662 5.57 9.69 -20.06
C ALA A 662 6.68 8.83 -19.46
N GLY A 663 6.62 8.45 -18.18
CA GLY A 663 7.71 7.68 -17.56
C GLY A 663 7.50 6.17 -17.55
N SER A 664 6.45 5.66 -18.19
CA SER A 664 6.01 4.26 -18.05
C SER A 664 6.83 3.27 -18.89
N GLY A 665 8.16 3.24 -18.76
CA GLY A 665 9.05 2.38 -19.58
C GLY A 665 8.82 0.85 -19.46
N HIS A 666 7.94 0.39 -18.57
CA HIS A 666 7.48 -1.02 -18.47
C HIS A 666 5.96 -1.05 -18.18
N PRO A 667 5.11 -0.69 -19.15
CA PRO A 667 3.73 -0.35 -18.86
C PRO A 667 2.87 -1.49 -18.37
N ARG A 668 3.11 -2.73 -18.82
CA ARG A 668 2.38 -3.89 -18.32
C ARG A 668 2.44 -3.98 -16.79
N LYS A 669 3.63 -3.81 -16.20
CA LYS A 669 3.82 -3.77 -14.74
C LYS A 669 3.20 -2.52 -14.10
N ALA A 670 3.18 -1.40 -14.81
CA ALA A 670 2.55 -0.18 -14.32
C ALA A 670 1.03 -0.31 -14.14
N HIS A 671 0.36 -1.25 -14.82
CA HIS A 671 -1.06 -1.50 -14.59
C HIS A 671 -1.34 -2.46 -13.44
N GLU A 672 -0.34 -3.21 -12.98
CA GLU A 672 -0.51 -4.16 -11.88
C GLU A 672 -0.76 -3.40 -10.56
N PHE A 673 -1.65 -3.94 -9.73
CA PHE A 673 -1.95 -3.37 -8.43
C PHE A 673 -2.22 -4.45 -7.38
N GLU A 674 -2.13 -4.05 -6.12
CA GLU A 674 -2.41 -4.89 -4.96
C GLU A 674 -3.59 -4.30 -4.18
N VAL A 675 -4.41 -5.19 -3.62
CA VAL A 675 -5.48 -4.83 -2.70
C VAL A 675 -5.15 -5.39 -1.33
N MET A 676 -5.24 -4.56 -0.31
CA MET A 676 -5.16 -4.98 1.09
C MET A 676 -6.49 -4.71 1.78
N ALA A 677 -7.05 -5.73 2.42
CA ALA A 677 -8.13 -5.57 3.37
C ALA A 677 -7.54 -5.45 4.78
N ARG A 678 -8.17 -4.64 5.64
CA ARG A 678 -7.80 -4.51 7.05
C ARG A 678 -9.00 -4.81 7.91
N TYR A 679 -8.82 -5.68 8.91
CA TYR A 679 -9.84 -5.98 9.91
C TYR A 679 -9.23 -5.72 11.28
N TYR A 680 -9.55 -4.57 11.87
CA TYR A 680 -9.06 -4.18 13.20
C TYR A 680 -10.01 -4.65 14.29
N TRP A 681 -9.43 -5.25 15.32
CA TRP A 681 -10.12 -5.98 16.37
C TRP A 681 -11.17 -6.93 15.78
N PRO A 682 -10.74 -7.97 15.06
CA PRO A 682 -11.67 -8.91 14.43
C PRO A 682 -12.67 -9.51 15.42
N THR A 683 -13.88 -9.78 14.97
CA THR A 683 -14.90 -10.44 15.80
C THR A 683 -14.55 -11.90 16.07
N GLU A 684 -14.86 -12.38 17.27
CA GLU A 684 -14.89 -13.81 17.59
C GLU A 684 -16.28 -14.37 17.24
N GLY A 685 -16.35 -15.60 16.71
CA GLY A 685 -17.62 -16.26 16.36
C GLY A 685 -17.75 -16.59 14.86
N ASP A 686 -18.76 -17.37 14.48
CA ASP A 686 -18.92 -17.85 13.10
C ASP A 686 -19.68 -16.81 12.23
N PRO A 687 -19.06 -16.24 11.17
CA PRO A 687 -17.70 -16.46 10.70
C PRO A 687 -16.66 -15.50 11.31
N SER A 688 -15.42 -15.96 11.50
CA SER A 688 -14.29 -15.13 12.01
C SER A 688 -13.05 -15.29 11.14
N ILE A 689 -12.33 -14.19 10.91
CA ILE A 689 -11.02 -14.25 10.25
C ILE A 689 -9.91 -14.77 11.19
N LEU A 690 -10.19 -14.90 12.48
CA LEU A 690 -9.28 -15.49 13.46
C LEU A 690 -9.27 -17.01 13.40
N ASP A 691 -10.29 -17.63 12.81
CA ASP A 691 -10.41 -19.07 12.68
C ASP A 691 -9.28 -19.70 11.85
N LYS A 692 -9.11 -21.02 12.01
CA LYS A 692 -8.18 -21.79 11.17
C LYS A 692 -8.67 -21.76 9.73
N LYS A 693 -7.81 -21.40 8.78
CA LYS A 693 -8.13 -21.20 7.34
C LYS A 693 -9.03 -22.28 6.69
N HIS A 694 -8.94 -23.53 7.13
CA HIS A 694 -9.71 -24.65 6.57
C HIS A 694 -10.94 -25.05 7.40
N SER A 695 -11.27 -24.33 8.48
CA SER A 695 -12.48 -24.59 9.25
C SER A 695 -13.72 -23.99 8.56
N PRO A 696 -14.92 -24.57 8.79
CA PRO A 696 -16.16 -24.02 8.24
C PRO A 696 -16.46 -22.57 8.66
N GLY A 697 -16.06 -22.16 9.87
CA GLY A 697 -16.28 -20.81 10.40
C GLY A 697 -15.24 -19.77 9.96
N PHE A 698 -14.27 -20.16 9.14
CA PHE A 698 -13.27 -19.21 8.64
C PHE A 698 -13.91 -18.17 7.71
N TYR A 699 -13.88 -16.91 8.13
CA TYR A 699 -14.26 -15.80 7.28
C TYR A 699 -13.24 -15.63 6.15
N LYS A 700 -13.74 -15.75 4.93
CA LYS A 700 -12.98 -15.41 3.72
C LYS A 700 -13.32 -13.97 3.38
N PRO A 701 -12.32 -13.07 3.22
CA PRO A 701 -12.56 -11.77 2.66
C PRO A 701 -13.34 -11.88 1.34
N PRO A 702 -14.17 -10.87 1.01
CA PRO A 702 -15.00 -10.91 -0.19
C PRO A 702 -14.16 -11.08 -1.46
N ALA A 703 -14.72 -11.75 -2.44
CA ALA A 703 -14.06 -11.96 -3.72
C ALA A 703 -13.86 -10.63 -4.45
N ILE A 704 -12.75 -10.51 -5.17
CA ILE A 704 -12.52 -9.42 -6.12
C ILE A 704 -12.96 -9.93 -7.49
N GLU A 705 -14.16 -9.56 -7.90
CA GLU A 705 -14.79 -10.05 -9.13
C GLU A 705 -14.34 -9.22 -10.32
N ARG A 706 -13.77 -9.86 -11.36
CA ARG A 706 -13.46 -9.18 -12.62
C ARG A 706 -14.75 -8.87 -13.38
N LEU A 707 -14.87 -7.62 -13.82
CA LEU A 707 -15.93 -7.12 -14.68
C LEU A 707 -15.40 -6.98 -16.12
N GLY A 708 -15.75 -5.91 -16.81
CA GLY A 708 -15.31 -5.64 -18.18
C GLY A 708 -13.90 -5.07 -18.28
N LEU A 709 -13.26 -5.30 -19.43
CA LEU A 709 -12.06 -4.55 -19.86
C LEU A 709 -12.40 -3.05 -19.84
N ASN A 710 -11.58 -2.24 -19.16
CA ASN A 710 -11.60 -0.79 -19.30
C ASN A 710 -11.22 -0.45 -20.72
N ARG A 711 -12.16 0.11 -21.48
CA ARG A 711 -12.01 0.47 -22.88
C ARG A 711 -12.75 1.76 -23.20
N ILE A 712 -12.57 2.26 -24.42
CA ILE A 712 -13.35 3.38 -24.94
C ILE A 712 -14.84 3.08 -24.69
N LYS A 713 -15.52 3.96 -23.95
CA LYS A 713 -16.91 3.86 -23.54
C LYS A 713 -17.82 4.23 -24.71
N THR A 714 -17.73 3.49 -25.82
CA THR A 714 -18.49 3.71 -27.06
C THR A 714 -20.00 3.83 -26.84
N TRP A 715 -20.55 3.16 -25.82
CA TRP A 715 -21.95 3.32 -25.40
C TRP A 715 -22.30 4.75 -24.96
N ASP A 716 -21.44 5.41 -24.17
CA ASP A 716 -21.63 6.79 -23.72
C ASP A 716 -21.44 7.82 -24.84
N LEU A 717 -20.76 7.41 -25.92
CA LEU A 717 -20.42 8.27 -27.05
C LEU A 717 -21.46 8.24 -28.16
N LEU A 718 -22.53 7.44 -28.02
CA LEU A 718 -23.66 7.50 -28.93
C LEU A 718 -24.27 8.90 -28.96
N SER A 719 -24.50 9.42 -30.16
CA SER A 719 -25.27 10.63 -30.33
C SER A 719 -26.71 10.41 -29.86
N GLN A 720 -27.42 11.50 -29.57
CA GLN A 720 -28.80 11.42 -29.11
C GLN A 720 -29.70 10.68 -30.12
N SER A 721 -29.50 10.88 -31.43
CA SER A 721 -30.24 10.18 -32.48
C SER A 721 -29.90 8.68 -32.53
N ALA A 722 -28.62 8.32 -32.40
CA ALA A 722 -28.21 6.92 -32.34
C ALA A 722 -28.79 6.19 -31.12
N ARG A 723 -28.77 6.84 -29.95
CA ARG A 723 -29.35 6.31 -28.71
C ARG A 723 -30.86 6.11 -28.83
N GLN A 724 -31.59 7.06 -29.43
CA GLN A 724 -33.02 6.91 -29.69
C GLN A 724 -33.34 5.75 -30.63
N LEU A 725 -32.51 5.53 -31.67
CA LEU A 725 -32.68 4.41 -32.57
C LEU A 725 -32.43 3.06 -31.89
N ALA A 726 -31.42 2.99 -31.01
CA ALA A 726 -31.17 1.80 -30.17
C ALA A 726 -32.36 1.52 -29.25
N LEU A 727 -32.89 2.55 -28.56
CA LEU A 727 -34.07 2.43 -27.69
C LEU A 727 -35.36 2.01 -28.43
N GLN A 728 -35.52 2.42 -29.69
CA GLN A 728 -36.64 1.97 -30.53
C GLN A 728 -36.53 0.48 -30.90
N SER A 729 -35.30 -0.03 -30.96
CA SER A 729 -35.00 -1.42 -31.29
C SER A 729 -35.06 -2.32 -30.05
N ASP A 730 -34.57 -1.83 -28.91
CA ASP A 730 -34.64 -2.46 -27.59
C ASP A 730 -34.94 -1.41 -26.53
N ALA A 731 -36.15 -1.46 -25.96
CA ALA A 731 -36.60 -0.51 -24.94
C ALA A 731 -35.76 -0.56 -23.64
N ASN A 732 -35.00 -1.63 -23.41
CA ASN A 732 -34.16 -1.79 -22.23
C ASN A 732 -32.70 -1.37 -22.45
N PHE A 733 -32.33 -0.89 -23.65
CA PHE A 733 -30.94 -0.58 -24.02
C PHE A 733 -30.20 0.34 -23.03
N ASP A 734 -30.92 1.24 -22.37
CA ASP A 734 -30.35 2.18 -21.39
C ASP A 734 -30.44 1.74 -19.92
N SER A 735 -30.91 0.52 -19.66
CA SER A 735 -31.13 0.04 -18.29
C SER A 735 -29.84 -0.32 -17.57
N ILE A 736 -28.85 -0.85 -18.27
CA ILE A 736 -27.54 -1.29 -17.74
C ILE A 736 -26.48 -1.02 -18.81
N ASN A 737 -25.33 -0.47 -18.42
CA ASN A 737 -24.21 -0.33 -19.35
C ASN A 737 -23.68 -1.72 -19.76
N PRO A 738 -23.86 -2.13 -21.03
CA PRO A 738 -23.52 -3.47 -21.50
C PRO A 738 -22.00 -3.72 -21.54
N LEU A 739 -21.17 -2.67 -21.52
CA LEU A 739 -19.71 -2.79 -21.51
C LEU A 739 -19.17 -3.19 -20.13
N ASN A 740 -19.98 -3.15 -19.08
CA ASN A 740 -19.60 -3.56 -17.73
C ASN A 740 -19.70 -5.08 -17.50
N SER A 741 -20.10 -5.86 -18.51
CA SER A 741 -20.13 -7.32 -18.44
C SER A 741 -18.74 -7.92 -18.30
N THR A 742 -18.63 -9.04 -17.57
CA THR A 742 -17.36 -9.77 -17.40
C THR A 742 -16.69 -10.08 -18.73
N SER A 743 -15.43 -9.68 -18.88
CA SER A 743 -14.61 -9.94 -20.05
C SER A 743 -13.61 -11.08 -19.79
N PRO A 744 -13.23 -11.85 -20.83
CA PRO A 744 -12.10 -12.77 -20.72
C PRO A 744 -10.82 -11.99 -20.37
N PHE A 745 -9.98 -12.61 -19.56
CA PHE A 745 -8.72 -12.01 -19.15
C PHE A 745 -7.65 -12.17 -20.25
N ASN A 746 -6.95 -11.08 -20.52
CA ASN A 746 -5.72 -11.04 -21.29
C ASN A 746 -4.87 -9.92 -20.68
N ASP A 747 -3.64 -10.21 -20.27
CA ASP A 747 -2.74 -9.24 -19.64
C ASP A 747 -1.96 -8.39 -20.65
N GLU A 748 -2.09 -8.68 -21.93
CA GLU A 748 -1.43 -8.02 -23.05
C GLU A 748 -2.34 -7.03 -23.80
N VAL A 749 -3.61 -6.92 -23.42
CA VAL A 749 -4.55 -6.00 -24.06
C VAL A 749 -4.70 -4.70 -23.28
N VAL A 750 -4.76 -3.60 -24.03
CA VAL A 750 -5.16 -2.28 -23.53
C VAL A 750 -6.52 -1.90 -24.13
N GLY A 751 -7.28 -1.13 -23.36
CA GLY A 751 -8.62 -0.62 -23.67
C GLY A 751 -8.79 0.23 -24.93
N ALA A 752 -7.80 0.36 -25.80
CA ALA A 752 -7.89 1.11 -27.04
C ALA A 752 -8.77 0.41 -28.10
N LEU A 753 -9.91 -0.16 -27.69
CA LEU A 753 -10.82 -0.93 -28.54
C LEU A 753 -12.14 -0.20 -28.72
N LEU A 754 -12.72 -0.30 -29.92
CA LEU A 754 -14.04 0.24 -30.25
C LEU A 754 -15.05 -0.90 -30.29
N ASP A 755 -15.76 -1.14 -29.18
CA ASP A 755 -16.79 -2.17 -29.11
C ASP A 755 -18.12 -1.60 -29.60
N LEU A 756 -18.70 -2.13 -30.67
CA LEU A 756 -20.06 -1.79 -31.14
C LEU A 756 -21.01 -3.00 -31.07
N ARG A 757 -20.60 -4.09 -30.42
CA ARG A 757 -21.41 -5.31 -30.23
C ARG A 757 -22.54 -5.12 -29.23
N PHE A 758 -22.45 -4.06 -28.43
CA PHE A 758 -23.49 -3.71 -27.46
C PHE A 758 -24.78 -3.18 -28.10
N LEU A 759 -24.73 -2.79 -29.38
CA LEU A 759 -25.92 -2.33 -30.10
C LEU A 759 -26.89 -3.50 -30.30
N PRO A 760 -28.22 -3.27 -30.25
CA PRO A 760 -29.22 -4.31 -30.44
C PRO A 760 -29.01 -5.14 -31.71
N ASP A 761 -29.25 -6.45 -31.65
CA ASP A 761 -29.08 -7.40 -32.77
C ASP A 761 -29.78 -6.96 -34.05
N SER A 762 -30.94 -6.30 -33.94
CA SER A 762 -31.68 -5.77 -35.11
C SER A 762 -30.95 -4.65 -35.85
N LEU A 763 -29.90 -4.08 -35.27
CA LEU A 763 -29.03 -3.07 -35.86
C LEU A 763 -27.70 -3.65 -36.34
N GLU A 764 -27.44 -4.95 -36.15
CA GLU A 764 -26.22 -5.60 -36.61
C GLU A 764 -26.01 -5.42 -38.13
N GLY A 765 -24.75 -5.19 -38.54
CA GLY A 765 -24.40 -4.96 -39.94
C GLY A 765 -24.67 -3.53 -40.44
N ARG A 766 -25.36 -2.69 -39.65
CA ARG A 766 -25.61 -1.28 -39.99
C ARG A 766 -24.31 -0.47 -39.93
N LYS A 767 -24.20 0.53 -40.81
CA LYS A 767 -23.07 1.46 -40.78
C LYS A 767 -23.17 2.43 -39.61
N THR A 768 -22.06 2.54 -38.90
CA THR A 768 -21.89 3.41 -37.74
C THR A 768 -20.79 4.42 -38.05
N THR A 769 -21.13 5.71 -37.99
CA THR A 769 -20.18 6.80 -38.22
C THR A 769 -19.55 7.20 -36.89
N VAL A 770 -18.26 6.95 -36.74
CA VAL A 770 -17.48 7.40 -35.58
C VAL A 770 -16.78 8.70 -35.94
N ASN A 771 -17.23 9.80 -35.35
CA ASN A 771 -16.61 11.11 -35.50
C ASN A 771 -15.45 11.24 -34.50
N TYR A 772 -14.33 11.79 -34.96
CA TYR A 772 -13.11 11.85 -34.17
C TYR A 772 -12.32 13.14 -34.37
N SER A 773 -11.44 13.40 -33.40
CA SER A 773 -10.24 14.22 -33.58
C SER A 773 -8.99 13.37 -33.37
N TYR A 774 -7.97 13.61 -34.17
CA TYR A 774 -6.68 12.91 -34.08
C TYR A 774 -5.55 13.93 -34.06
N SER A 775 -4.79 13.98 -32.96
CA SER A 775 -3.60 14.81 -32.86
C SER A 775 -2.34 13.99 -33.06
N ARG A 776 -1.30 14.59 -33.64
CA ARG A 776 0.00 13.95 -33.86
C ARG A 776 1.13 14.86 -33.41
N ASN A 777 1.99 14.36 -32.52
CA ASN A 777 3.20 15.04 -32.07
C ASN A 777 4.38 14.07 -32.14
N ALA A 778 4.82 13.75 -33.35
CA ALA A 778 5.86 12.73 -33.56
C ALA A 778 6.78 13.08 -34.74
N ASP A 779 7.98 12.50 -34.79
CA ASP A 779 8.84 12.63 -35.97
C ASP A 779 8.34 11.79 -37.15
N TYR A 780 7.59 10.72 -36.88
CA TYR A 780 7.10 9.80 -37.90
C TYR A 780 5.68 10.11 -38.38
N THR A 781 5.43 9.90 -39.67
CA THR A 781 4.11 10.12 -40.27
C THR A 781 3.21 8.92 -39.98
N ASN A 782 2.62 8.91 -38.79
CA ASN A 782 1.75 7.84 -38.33
C ASN A 782 0.44 7.79 -39.13
N GLN A 783 0.18 6.62 -39.69
CA GLN A 783 -1.05 6.27 -40.39
C GLN A 783 -1.87 5.32 -39.52
N LEU A 784 -2.97 5.81 -38.96
CA LEU A 784 -3.88 5.04 -38.12
C LEU A 784 -4.99 4.40 -38.97
N PHE A 785 -5.23 3.11 -38.71
CA PHE A 785 -6.35 2.33 -39.24
C PHE A 785 -7.03 1.55 -38.11
N PHE A 786 -8.18 0.95 -38.43
CA PHE A 786 -8.88 0.00 -37.56
C PHE A 786 -9.13 -1.30 -38.31
N TYR A 787 -9.22 -2.42 -37.60
CA TYR A 787 -9.58 -3.73 -38.13
C TYR A 787 -10.52 -4.45 -37.16
N ALA A 788 -11.38 -5.34 -37.69
CA ALA A 788 -12.31 -6.10 -36.87
C ALA A 788 -11.62 -7.28 -36.17
N ILE A 789 -12.00 -7.54 -34.92
CA ILE A 789 -11.53 -8.66 -34.09
C ILE A 789 -12.73 -9.44 -33.54
N ASP A 790 -12.50 -10.71 -33.21
CA ASP A 790 -13.56 -11.63 -32.77
C ASP A 790 -14.01 -11.31 -31.33
N ASP A 791 -13.06 -10.99 -30.46
CA ASP A 791 -13.30 -10.67 -29.05
C ASP A 791 -12.24 -9.71 -28.47
N VAL A 792 -12.41 -9.34 -27.21
CA VAL A 792 -11.53 -8.36 -26.53
C VAL A 792 -10.10 -8.84 -26.31
N THR A 793 -9.81 -10.13 -26.49
CA THR A 793 -8.45 -10.68 -26.45
C THR A 793 -7.70 -10.45 -27.75
N GLY A 794 -8.38 -10.01 -28.82
CA GLY A 794 -7.77 -9.59 -30.08
C GLY A 794 -7.78 -10.62 -31.19
N SER A 795 -8.34 -11.82 -31.00
CA SER A 795 -8.27 -12.86 -32.01
C SER A 795 -8.92 -12.46 -33.36
N ILE A 796 -8.39 -12.98 -34.48
CA ILE A 796 -8.91 -12.73 -35.83
C ILE A 796 -9.18 -14.07 -36.54
N ASN A 797 -10.45 -14.44 -36.69
CA ASN A 797 -10.90 -15.80 -37.04
C ASN A 797 -10.17 -16.90 -36.24
N GLY A 798 -10.04 -16.70 -34.93
CA GLY A 798 -9.36 -17.62 -34.02
C GLY A 798 -7.83 -17.57 -34.06
N LEU A 799 -7.21 -16.71 -34.87
CA LEU A 799 -5.77 -16.44 -34.84
C LEU A 799 -5.45 -15.52 -33.66
N PRO A 800 -4.68 -15.94 -32.64
CA PRO A 800 -4.38 -15.09 -31.48
C PRO A 800 -3.30 -14.04 -31.80
N PRO A 801 -3.23 -12.90 -31.07
CA PRO A 801 -2.21 -11.87 -31.25
C PRO A 801 -0.75 -12.38 -31.20
N SER A 802 -0.49 -13.42 -30.41
CA SER A 802 0.84 -14.02 -30.28
C SER A 802 1.32 -14.81 -31.50
N ASP A 803 0.46 -15.03 -32.50
CA ASP A 803 0.83 -15.74 -33.71
C ASP A 803 1.66 -14.85 -34.65
N SER A 804 2.71 -15.41 -35.27
CA SER A 804 3.59 -14.68 -36.18
C SER A 804 2.87 -14.11 -37.41
N GLU A 805 1.73 -14.69 -37.83
CA GLU A 805 0.94 -14.20 -38.96
C GLU A 805 -0.12 -13.16 -38.56
N TYR A 806 -0.27 -12.88 -37.27
CA TYR A 806 -1.33 -12.00 -36.76
C TYR A 806 -1.28 -10.60 -37.38
N LEU A 807 -0.11 -9.96 -37.39
CA LEU A 807 0.05 -8.62 -37.96
C LEU A 807 -0.25 -8.59 -39.47
N ASN A 808 0.10 -9.65 -40.20
CA ASN A 808 -0.20 -9.76 -41.63
C ASN A 808 -1.72 -9.85 -41.84
N GLU A 809 -2.41 -10.67 -41.06
CA GLU A 809 -3.86 -10.81 -41.12
C GLU A 809 -4.57 -9.50 -40.74
N ALA A 810 -4.18 -8.87 -39.62
CA ALA A 810 -4.71 -7.57 -39.17
C ALA A 810 -4.52 -6.48 -40.22
N TRP A 811 -3.31 -6.39 -40.80
CA TRP A 811 -3.01 -5.42 -41.85
C TRP A 811 -3.84 -5.65 -43.11
N SER A 812 -4.01 -6.91 -43.52
CA SER A 812 -4.81 -7.26 -44.72
C SER A 812 -6.29 -6.90 -44.57
N ARG A 813 -6.80 -6.85 -43.33
CA ARG A 813 -8.20 -6.58 -42.98
C ARG A 813 -8.50 -5.14 -42.55
N ARG A 814 -7.50 -4.27 -42.55
CA ARG A 814 -7.67 -2.87 -42.17
C ARG A 814 -8.80 -2.21 -42.97
N LEU A 815 -9.64 -1.47 -42.28
CA LEU A 815 -10.74 -0.72 -42.85
C LEU A 815 -10.21 0.50 -43.59
N GLN A 816 -10.82 0.80 -44.74
CA GLN A 816 -10.46 1.95 -45.58
C GLN A 816 -8.94 2.02 -45.88
N PRO A 817 -8.36 0.98 -46.50
CA PRO A 817 -6.90 0.84 -46.66
C PRO A 817 -6.23 1.97 -47.44
N ASP A 818 -6.99 2.72 -48.24
CA ASP A 818 -6.52 3.86 -49.05
C ASP A 818 -6.78 5.22 -48.39
N ALA A 819 -7.38 5.27 -47.19
CA ALA A 819 -7.74 6.48 -46.47
C ALA A 819 -7.33 6.41 -44.99
N PRO A 820 -6.01 6.40 -44.69
CA PRO A 820 -5.52 6.42 -43.31
C PRO A 820 -5.97 7.66 -42.55
N ILE A 821 -6.13 7.51 -41.24
CA ILE A 821 -6.28 8.64 -40.31
C ILE A 821 -4.89 9.22 -40.08
N VAL A 822 -4.71 10.50 -40.44
CA VAL A 822 -3.43 11.22 -40.38
C VAL A 822 -3.65 12.65 -39.86
N ALA A 823 -2.59 13.25 -39.34
CA ALA A 823 -2.49 14.67 -39.01
C ALA A 823 -1.06 15.17 -39.31
N ASP A 824 -0.92 16.46 -39.60
CA ASP A 824 0.40 17.10 -39.73
C ASP A 824 1.12 17.13 -38.37
N PHE A 825 2.42 17.43 -38.39
CA PHE A 825 3.21 17.56 -37.16
C PHE A 825 2.65 18.68 -36.27
N ASP A 826 2.51 18.39 -34.97
CA ASP A 826 1.99 19.31 -33.96
C ASP A 826 0.64 19.91 -34.37
N SER A 827 -0.24 19.04 -34.89
CA SER A 827 -1.56 19.43 -35.38
C SER A 827 -2.63 18.42 -35.01
N THR A 828 -3.89 18.86 -35.10
CA THR A 828 -5.07 18.01 -34.91
C THR A 828 -5.91 17.99 -36.17
N SER A 829 -6.17 16.81 -36.71
CA SER A 829 -7.17 16.60 -37.75
C SER A 829 -8.51 16.18 -37.15
N LYS A 830 -9.61 16.45 -37.86
CA LYS A 830 -10.95 15.98 -37.52
C LYS A 830 -11.50 15.19 -38.69
N GLY A 831 -12.25 14.14 -38.40
CA GLY A 831 -12.81 13.30 -39.44
C GLY A 831 -13.89 12.38 -38.93
N SER A 832 -14.26 11.42 -39.78
CA SER A 832 -15.15 10.34 -39.41
C SER A 832 -14.69 9.05 -40.09
N ILE A 833 -14.89 7.93 -39.40
CA ILE A 833 -14.66 6.59 -39.95
C ILE A 833 -15.98 5.81 -39.93
N GLN A 834 -16.20 5.01 -40.96
CA GLN A 834 -17.38 4.14 -41.05
C GLN A 834 -17.01 2.76 -40.51
N LEU A 835 -17.66 2.38 -39.41
CA LEU A 835 -17.59 1.06 -38.79
C LEU A 835 -18.93 0.33 -38.95
N THR A 836 -19.01 -0.89 -38.41
CA THR A 836 -20.20 -1.73 -38.48
C THR A 836 -20.72 -2.02 -37.08
N ALA A 837 -22.02 -1.82 -36.86
CA ALA A 837 -22.70 -2.25 -35.65
C ALA A 837 -22.64 -3.78 -35.50
N GLY A 838 -22.51 -4.27 -34.27
CA GLY A 838 -22.34 -5.70 -33.99
C GLY A 838 -20.89 -6.20 -34.10
N GLN A 839 -19.90 -5.32 -34.32
CA GLN A 839 -18.48 -5.68 -34.42
C GLN A 839 -17.63 -4.98 -33.36
N LEU A 840 -16.45 -5.54 -33.11
CA LEU A 840 -15.41 -5.00 -32.23
C LEU A 840 -14.18 -4.67 -33.08
N PHE A 841 -13.55 -3.52 -32.83
CA PHE A 841 -12.42 -3.06 -33.63
C PHE A 841 -11.20 -2.72 -32.78
N ALA A 842 -10.03 -3.07 -33.29
CA ALA A 842 -8.73 -2.67 -32.75
C ALA A 842 -8.00 -1.70 -33.71
N PRO A 843 -7.16 -0.81 -33.17
CA PRO A 843 -6.32 0.07 -33.96
C PRO A 843 -5.05 -0.65 -34.44
N ILE A 844 -4.57 -0.23 -35.60
CA ILE A 844 -3.24 -0.57 -36.12
C ILE A 844 -2.60 0.68 -36.71
N ILE A 845 -1.34 0.93 -36.35
CA ILE A 845 -0.53 2.03 -36.87
C ILE A 845 0.47 1.48 -37.87
N ASN A 846 0.68 2.21 -38.97
CA ASN A 846 1.93 2.17 -39.71
C ASN A 846 2.66 3.50 -39.49
N ASN A 847 3.86 3.45 -38.93
CA ASN A 847 4.61 4.67 -38.61
C ASN A 847 5.31 5.32 -39.83
N GLY A 848 5.02 4.87 -41.06
CA GLY A 848 5.66 5.39 -42.27
C GLY A 848 7.12 4.96 -42.45
N LYS A 849 7.67 4.16 -41.53
CA LYS A 849 8.96 3.45 -41.67
C LYS A 849 8.80 1.95 -41.90
N GLY A 850 7.57 1.48 -42.06
CA GLY A 850 7.25 0.08 -42.31
C GLY A 850 7.07 -0.76 -41.04
N GLN A 851 7.01 -0.14 -39.86
CA GLN A 851 6.65 -0.84 -38.62
C GLN A 851 5.13 -0.77 -38.42
N MET A 852 4.56 -1.90 -37.99
CA MET A 852 3.15 -2.02 -37.65
C MET A 852 3.00 -2.20 -36.14
N LEU A 853 2.11 -1.43 -35.53
CA LEU A 853 1.93 -1.36 -34.09
C LEU A 853 0.44 -1.56 -33.76
N THR A 854 0.11 -2.35 -32.75
CA THR A 854 -1.28 -2.62 -32.36
C THR A 854 -1.47 -2.62 -30.83
N ALA A 855 -2.73 -2.68 -30.38
CA ALA A 855 -3.12 -2.62 -28.98
C ALA A 855 -2.90 -3.94 -28.19
N PHE A 856 -2.26 -4.92 -28.82
CA PHE A 856 -1.98 -6.24 -28.26
C PHE A 856 -0.47 -6.44 -28.18
N ASP A 857 0.05 -6.56 -26.95
CA ASP A 857 1.50 -6.53 -26.70
C ASP A 857 2.24 -7.63 -27.46
N SER A 858 1.78 -8.89 -27.43
CA SER A 858 2.47 -10.02 -28.09
C SER A 858 2.53 -9.97 -29.62
N ALA A 859 1.67 -9.17 -30.25
CA ALA A 859 1.75 -8.91 -31.69
C ALA A 859 2.86 -7.90 -32.03
N ASN A 860 3.25 -7.07 -31.05
CA ASN A 860 4.26 -6.04 -31.24
C ASN A 860 5.67 -6.60 -31.05
N ALA A 861 6.65 -5.91 -31.63
CA ALA A 861 8.05 -6.32 -31.48
C ALA A 861 8.47 -6.29 -30.00
N ARG A 862 9.05 -7.41 -29.52
CA ARG A 862 9.52 -7.58 -28.13
C ARG A 862 8.43 -7.39 -27.08
N ASP A 863 7.18 -7.65 -27.44
CA ASP A 863 6.02 -7.53 -26.56
C ASP A 863 5.84 -6.10 -26.00
N TYR A 864 6.28 -5.07 -26.74
CA TYR A 864 6.18 -3.68 -26.31
C TYR A 864 4.73 -3.19 -26.43
N ARG A 865 4.25 -2.53 -25.38
CA ARG A 865 2.91 -1.92 -25.34
C ARG A 865 2.95 -0.52 -25.93
N HIS A 866 2.33 -0.36 -27.09
CA HIS A 866 2.30 0.91 -27.81
C HIS A 866 1.10 1.79 -27.45
N PHE A 867 0.01 1.25 -26.92
CA PHE A 867 -1.24 1.99 -26.72
C PHE A 867 -1.58 2.16 -25.24
N ASP A 868 -2.17 3.31 -24.90
CA ASP A 868 -2.73 3.61 -23.57
C ASP A 868 -4.17 4.13 -23.69
N LEU A 869 -5.04 3.72 -22.77
CA LEU A 869 -6.36 4.31 -22.62
C LEU A 869 -6.25 5.57 -21.76
N LEU A 870 -6.55 6.74 -22.34
CA LEU A 870 -6.48 8.03 -21.62
C LEU A 870 -7.79 8.36 -20.90
N SER A 871 -8.91 8.04 -21.53
CA SER A 871 -10.24 8.37 -21.02
C SER A 871 -11.31 7.45 -21.60
N GLY A 872 -12.58 7.65 -21.21
CA GLY A 872 -13.69 6.96 -21.84
C GLY A 872 -13.88 7.27 -23.33
N SER A 873 -13.19 8.27 -23.90
CA SER A 873 -13.31 8.65 -25.31
C SER A 873 -12.00 8.70 -26.07
N SER A 874 -10.86 8.51 -25.41
CA SER A 874 -9.55 8.69 -26.03
C SER A 874 -8.52 7.65 -25.64
N PHE A 875 -7.66 7.33 -26.61
CA PHE A 875 -6.45 6.55 -26.41
C PHE A 875 -5.27 7.27 -27.06
N ALA A 876 -4.08 6.97 -26.58
CA ALA A 876 -2.82 7.46 -27.13
C ALA A 876 -1.95 6.29 -27.60
N PHE A 877 -0.95 6.58 -28.43
CA PHE A 877 0.05 5.59 -28.77
C PHE A 877 1.44 6.19 -28.98
N GLU A 878 2.41 5.29 -28.95
CA GLU A 878 3.84 5.52 -29.19
C GLU A 878 4.29 4.84 -30.48
N ASP A 879 5.07 5.51 -31.31
CA ASP A 879 5.41 5.06 -32.66
C ASP A 879 6.81 4.43 -32.82
N LEU A 880 7.62 4.50 -31.76
CA LEU A 880 8.96 3.91 -31.71
C LEU A 880 8.91 2.48 -31.17
N LEU A 881 9.63 1.57 -31.83
CA LEU A 881 9.70 0.13 -31.54
C LEU A 881 9.86 -0.26 -30.05
N ASN A 882 10.50 0.59 -29.23
CA ASN A 882 10.65 0.36 -27.79
C ASN A 882 10.31 1.60 -26.95
N GLY A 883 9.55 2.55 -27.50
CA GLY A 883 9.09 3.73 -26.77
C GLY A 883 10.01 4.93 -26.65
N GLY A 884 11.04 5.01 -27.49
CA GLY A 884 11.99 6.12 -27.46
C GLY A 884 12.70 6.28 -26.12
N ASN A 885 13.22 7.49 -25.88
CA ASN A 885 13.79 7.87 -24.58
C ASN A 885 12.79 8.62 -23.71
N GLU A 886 11.72 9.14 -24.31
CA GLU A 886 10.75 10.02 -23.65
C GLU A 886 9.51 9.26 -23.17
N HIS A 887 9.20 8.09 -23.74
CA HIS A 887 8.08 7.21 -23.37
C HIS A 887 6.75 7.97 -23.14
N ASP A 888 6.58 9.11 -23.81
CA ASP A 888 5.51 10.09 -23.55
C ASP A 888 4.16 9.70 -24.11
N ARG A 889 4.16 8.73 -25.04
CA ARG A 889 2.99 8.13 -25.67
C ARG A 889 2.03 9.17 -26.23
N ASN A 890 2.54 10.34 -26.62
CA ASN A 890 1.74 11.40 -27.22
C ASN A 890 1.95 11.53 -28.73
N ASP A 891 2.68 10.60 -29.35
CA ASP A 891 2.94 10.56 -30.79
C ASP A 891 1.66 10.61 -31.61
N GLY A 892 0.59 9.96 -31.11
CA GLY A 892 -0.76 10.12 -31.63
C GLY A 892 -1.81 10.01 -30.53
N ILE A 893 -2.79 10.92 -30.51
CA ILE A 893 -3.96 10.85 -29.61
C ILE A 893 -5.21 10.79 -30.47
N PHE A 894 -5.97 9.71 -30.35
CA PHE A 894 -7.25 9.53 -31.00
C PHE A 894 -8.37 9.76 -29.99
N THR A 895 -9.28 10.70 -30.30
CA THR A 895 -10.43 11.02 -29.44
C THR A 895 -11.71 10.94 -30.24
N ILE A 896 -12.67 10.14 -29.76
CA ILE A 896 -14.01 10.07 -30.33
C ILE A 896 -14.85 11.23 -29.78
N THR A 897 -15.53 11.93 -30.68
CA THR A 897 -16.41 13.04 -30.33
C THR A 897 -17.88 12.65 -30.32
N SER A 898 -18.30 11.75 -31.22
CA SER A 898 -19.64 11.15 -31.23
C SER A 898 -19.69 9.91 -32.11
N ILE A 899 -20.68 9.05 -31.85
CA ILE A 899 -20.99 7.87 -32.65
C ILE A 899 -22.42 7.98 -33.16
N ASP A 900 -22.59 8.06 -34.47
CA ASP A 900 -23.88 8.16 -35.15
C ASP A 900 -24.23 6.86 -35.86
N LEU A 901 -25.52 6.49 -35.87
CA LEU A 901 -26.03 5.38 -36.67
C LEU A 901 -26.66 5.96 -37.94
N SER A 902 -26.32 5.41 -39.12
CA SER A 902 -26.92 5.88 -40.37
C SER A 902 -28.45 5.77 -40.30
N ALA A 903 -29.21 6.75 -40.80
CA ALA A 903 -30.67 6.62 -40.92
C ALA A 903 -31.04 5.42 -41.83
N PRO A 904 -32.23 4.80 -41.67
CA PRO A 904 -32.62 3.60 -42.42
C PRO A 904 -32.53 3.77 -43.93
#